data_AF-A0A1U9K8X9-F1
#
_entry.id   AF-A0A1U9K8X9-F1
#
_cell.length_a   1.000
_cell.length_b   1.000
_cell.length_c   1.000
_cell.angle_alpha   90.00
_cell.angle_beta   90.00
_cell.angle_gamma   90.00
#
_symmetry.space_group_name_H-M   'P 1'
#
loop_
_entity.id
_entity.type
_entity.pdbx_description
1 polymer ?
#
loop_
_entity_poly.entity_id
_entity_poly.type
_entity_poly.pdbx_seq_one_letter_code
_entity_poly.pdbx_strand_id
1 'polypeptide(L)'
;MKKSRLCQILYFVTATILIVPMSFGGDVLANTADAEVPGDSTFFSTVYVEESDTLNTDSQGDLWASCWSDDDYLYAANGDGDGFTIIPPNTPNVPPAHEHLTDIAVNRISGTPGNLKGETIARSDDIGQIWNDPDHYNRKPTGMACVDGDLYLAVQDLSKDFNDVPSATIVKSTDKGKTWTWDKSGPMFDDHTFTTIMFLDYGKDYENAIDDYVYAYGLDYNWRDSFNDRVEDPTKLFLARVPKTSIMDRSAWEFYTGLDDGHPTWSSHIDEKVPVLQDDRLVYQDTYFSSDPKNMTVISQGSVVYNKPLDRYIYSSWTEYTFEFYEAPTPWGPWKRFLSKDYGAYPWTETKNGGYATTIPSKFISPDGKTMYVQSNTFMGGTNNYNFSLRKMVVEPYVSSTPTNSKNNDNLAVIDESTTPINKVAHFGNVDYFNNGIKEESEDSWNNERKTVDWWGYTWNKSYNMNTVKYTTGNMFSDGGWFTDVKVQVRQNFEWIDVKNLSVTPDYPKDQTAGKHQTYTFTFDDTWGDGVRIIGTPGGSKTFTSIGELEVYYAKETPQGVGAADMKALVERFEEKGEFANRDAARSLIIHLTAVDHFERREAAEKVVKHMKRFKVLLDHQQDGELISERAFQALHSHADALMKKWEQSLR
;
A
#
# COMPACT_ATOMS: atom_id res chain seq x y z
N MET A 1 36.68 -23.33 9.90
CA MET A 1 37.73 -24.16 9.26
C MET A 1 37.13 -24.98 8.13
N LYS A 2 37.22 -24.51 6.88
CA LYS A 2 37.67 -25.24 5.68
C LYS A 2 37.61 -24.22 4.53
N LYS A 3 38.75 -24.09 3.86
CA LYS A 3 39.10 -23.06 2.88
C LYS A 3 38.43 -23.36 1.53
N SER A 4 37.94 -22.33 0.85
CA SER A 4 37.77 -22.34 -0.61
C SER A 4 38.76 -21.35 -1.22
N ARG A 5 39.49 -21.81 -2.24
CA ARG A 5 40.65 -21.16 -2.86
C ARG A 5 40.21 -20.33 -4.07
N LEU A 6 40.91 -19.21 -4.25
CA LEU A 6 41.10 -18.47 -5.50
C LEU A 6 41.30 -19.39 -6.72
N CYS A 7 40.72 -18.98 -7.86
CA CYS A 7 41.33 -19.18 -9.17
C CYS A 7 41.14 -17.91 -10.02
N GLN A 8 42.22 -17.15 -10.19
CA GLN A 8 42.40 -16.12 -11.21
C GLN A 8 42.74 -16.81 -12.54
N ILE A 9 42.07 -16.42 -13.63
CA ILE A 9 42.60 -16.61 -14.98
C ILE A 9 42.59 -15.26 -15.68
N LEU A 10 43.79 -14.79 -15.97
CA LEU A 10 44.14 -13.60 -16.75
C LEU A 10 44.26 -14.05 -18.21
N TYR A 11 43.56 -13.41 -19.14
CA TYR A 11 43.88 -13.50 -20.57
C TYR A 11 44.27 -12.11 -21.09
N PHE A 12 45.56 -11.99 -21.45
CA PHE A 12 46.10 -10.94 -22.31
C PHE A 12 45.84 -11.35 -23.77
N VAL A 13 45.19 -10.50 -24.55
CA VAL A 13 45.22 -10.58 -26.01
C VAL A 13 45.72 -9.24 -26.56
N THR A 14 46.78 -9.33 -27.33
CA THR A 14 47.48 -8.25 -28.03
C THR A 14 46.65 -7.72 -29.19
N ALA A 15 46.36 -6.42 -29.17
CA ALA A 15 45.72 -5.72 -30.28
C ALA A 15 46.71 -5.50 -31.43
N THR A 16 46.39 -5.99 -32.63
CA THR A 16 47.03 -5.59 -33.89
C THR A 16 46.03 -4.74 -34.65
N ILE A 17 46.35 -3.46 -34.84
CA ILE A 17 45.54 -2.50 -35.57
C ILE A 17 45.71 -2.77 -37.08
N LEU A 18 44.63 -3.22 -37.73
CA LEU A 18 44.49 -3.19 -39.19
C LEU A 18 43.44 -2.12 -39.53
N ILE A 19 43.87 -1.05 -40.19
CA ILE A 19 42.97 0.00 -40.71
C ILE A 19 42.44 -0.49 -42.06
N VAL A 20 41.14 -0.76 -42.13
CA VAL A 20 40.40 -0.92 -43.39
C VAL A 20 39.28 0.12 -43.38
N PRO A 21 39.18 1.01 -44.39
CA PRO A 21 38.10 1.99 -44.44
C PRO A 21 36.83 1.29 -44.96
N MET A 22 35.78 1.21 -44.13
CA MET A 22 34.44 0.85 -44.59
C MET A 22 33.49 2.03 -44.43
N SER A 23 32.72 2.21 -45.50
CA SER A 23 31.79 3.27 -45.80
C SER A 23 30.66 3.41 -44.79
N PHE A 24 30.28 4.67 -44.54
CA PHE A 24 29.05 5.08 -43.86
C PHE A 24 27.81 4.37 -44.42
N GLY A 25 27.03 3.75 -43.52
CA GLY A 25 25.74 3.18 -43.84
C GLY A 25 24.97 2.81 -42.58
N GLY A 26 23.98 3.64 -42.24
CA GLY A 26 22.85 3.31 -41.36
C GLY A 26 23.14 3.41 -39.86
N ASP A 27 22.74 4.54 -39.26
CA ASP A 27 22.46 4.60 -37.83
C ASP A 27 21.38 3.55 -37.51
N VAL A 28 21.77 2.48 -36.84
CA VAL A 28 20.83 1.61 -36.13
C VAL A 28 20.43 2.40 -34.89
N LEU A 29 19.32 3.12 -34.99
CA LEU A 29 18.61 3.62 -33.83
C LEU A 29 18.19 2.39 -33.00
N ALA A 30 18.88 2.17 -31.88
CA ALA A 30 18.39 1.29 -30.84
C ALA A 30 17.04 1.86 -30.39
N ASN A 31 15.97 1.20 -30.81
CA ASN A 31 14.62 1.48 -30.37
C ASN A 31 14.54 1.00 -28.92
N THR A 32 14.95 1.83 -27.96
CA THR A 32 14.58 1.62 -26.56
C THR A 32 13.09 1.88 -26.51
N ALA A 33 12.28 0.84 -26.67
CA ALA A 33 10.87 0.95 -26.35
C ALA A 33 10.78 1.46 -24.90
N ASP A 34 10.06 2.56 -24.68
CA ASP A 34 9.79 3.04 -23.34
C ASP A 34 9.09 1.92 -22.55
N ALA A 35 9.43 1.76 -21.26
CA ALA A 35 8.79 0.79 -20.38
C ALA A 35 7.27 1.00 -20.37
N GLU A 36 6.50 -0.07 -20.58
CA GLU A 36 5.04 0.00 -20.56
C GLU A 36 4.54 -0.05 -19.12
N VAL A 37 3.81 0.98 -18.69
CA VAL A 37 3.25 1.09 -17.34
C VAL A 37 1.77 1.42 -17.47
N PRO A 38 0.87 0.67 -16.81
CA PRO A 38 -0.56 0.93 -16.88
C PRO A 38 -0.87 2.27 -16.23
N GLY A 39 -1.85 2.99 -16.79
CA GLY A 39 -2.32 4.23 -16.20
C GLY A 39 -2.94 4.01 -14.82
N ASP A 40 -2.87 5.04 -13.97
CA ASP A 40 -3.53 5.01 -12.67
C ASP A 40 -5.07 5.06 -12.84
N SER A 41 -5.76 4.30 -11.99
CA SER A 41 -7.21 4.24 -11.94
C SER A 41 -7.79 5.51 -11.34
N THR A 42 -8.96 5.89 -11.85
CA THR A 42 -9.79 6.97 -11.33
C THR A 42 -11.11 6.46 -10.76
N PHE A 43 -11.23 5.14 -10.60
CA PHE A 43 -12.47 4.53 -10.13
C PHE A 43 -12.66 4.66 -8.62
N PHE A 44 -11.58 4.62 -7.84
CA PHE A 44 -11.62 4.74 -6.38
C PHE A 44 -11.11 6.12 -5.92
N SER A 45 -11.82 6.77 -5.01
CA SER A 45 -11.35 7.99 -4.34
C SER A 45 -10.36 7.68 -3.22
N THR A 46 -10.62 6.64 -2.44
CA THR A 46 -9.75 6.20 -1.34
C THR A 46 -9.61 4.69 -1.33
N VAL A 47 -8.45 4.24 -0.91
CA VAL A 47 -8.12 2.83 -0.75
C VAL A 47 -7.24 2.69 0.49
N TYR A 48 -7.59 1.76 1.37
CA TYR A 48 -6.82 1.39 2.55
C TYR A 48 -6.64 -0.12 2.58
N VAL A 49 -5.43 -0.58 2.89
CA VAL A 49 -5.11 -1.98 3.19
C VAL A 49 -4.34 -1.99 4.50
N GLU A 50 -4.72 -2.88 5.42
CA GLU A 50 -4.06 -3.00 6.73
C GLU A 50 -2.54 -3.28 6.60
N GLU A 51 -1.77 -2.76 7.56
CA GLU A 51 -0.30 -2.83 7.60
C GLU A 51 0.24 -4.23 7.92
N SER A 52 -0.59 -5.09 8.48
CA SER A 52 -0.32 -6.50 8.73
C SER A 52 -1.60 -7.32 8.61
N ASP A 53 -1.46 -8.65 8.60
CA ASP A 53 -2.57 -9.56 8.86
C ASP A 53 -3.19 -9.32 10.24
N THR A 54 -4.52 -9.32 10.31
CA THR A 54 -5.26 -9.08 11.55
C THR A 54 -6.19 -10.23 11.92
N LEU A 55 -6.51 -11.11 10.96
CA LEU A 55 -7.41 -12.25 11.13
C LEU A 55 -6.69 -13.54 10.74
N ASN A 56 -6.17 -14.24 11.73
CA ASN A 56 -5.42 -15.49 11.55
C ASN A 56 -6.28 -16.71 11.89
N THR A 57 -5.89 -17.87 11.36
CA THR A 57 -6.53 -19.16 11.66
C THR A 57 -5.53 -20.17 12.22
N ASP A 58 -6.04 -21.18 12.93
CA ASP A 58 -5.26 -22.34 13.37
C ASP A 58 -5.02 -23.29 12.19
N SER A 59 -4.23 -22.84 11.22
CA SER A 59 -3.85 -23.59 10.02
C SER A 59 -2.35 -23.42 9.71
N GLN A 60 -1.86 -24.15 8.72
CA GLN A 60 -0.46 -24.13 8.30
C GLN A 60 -0.34 -24.24 6.78
N GLY A 61 0.43 -23.33 6.17
CA GLY A 61 0.72 -23.34 4.74
C GLY A 61 0.68 -21.95 4.11
N ASP A 62 0.93 -21.91 2.80
CA ASP A 62 1.00 -20.69 2.00
C ASP A 62 0.19 -20.74 0.68
N LEU A 63 0.15 -19.63 -0.08
CA LEU A 63 -0.48 -19.44 -1.39
C LEU A 63 -2.03 -19.38 -1.43
N TRP A 64 -2.71 -20.31 -0.74
CA TRP A 64 -4.17 -20.34 -0.51
C TRP A 64 -5.11 -19.90 -1.66
N ALA A 65 -4.82 -20.30 -2.90
CA ALA A 65 -5.76 -20.11 -4.02
C ALA A 65 -7.11 -20.75 -3.68
N SER A 66 -8.22 -20.05 -3.93
CA SER A 66 -9.53 -20.44 -3.40
C SER A 66 -10.71 -20.20 -4.34
N CYS A 67 -11.83 -20.87 -4.08
CA CYS A 67 -13.11 -20.64 -4.75
C CYS A 67 -14.30 -20.83 -3.79
N TRP A 68 -15.39 -20.10 -4.03
CA TRP A 68 -16.64 -20.21 -3.27
C TRP A 68 -17.58 -21.20 -3.95
N SER A 69 -17.90 -22.31 -3.29
CA SER A 69 -18.74 -23.37 -3.85
C SER A 69 -20.23 -23.16 -3.55
N ASP A 70 -21.07 -23.79 -4.37
CA ASP A 70 -22.53 -23.98 -4.21
C ASP A 70 -22.99 -24.36 -2.79
N ASP A 71 -22.22 -25.19 -2.07
CA ASP A 71 -22.49 -25.63 -0.69
C ASP A 71 -22.18 -24.58 0.39
N ASP A 72 -21.84 -23.36 -0.05
CA ASP A 72 -21.48 -22.21 0.77
C ASP A 72 -20.13 -22.32 1.50
N TYR A 73 -19.32 -23.35 1.23
CA TYR A 73 -17.95 -23.40 1.73
C TYR A 73 -16.99 -22.65 0.79
N LEU A 74 -15.92 -22.13 1.38
CA LEU A 74 -14.74 -21.73 0.62
C LEU A 74 -13.83 -22.96 0.54
N TYR A 75 -13.43 -23.37 -0.65
CA TYR A 75 -12.38 -24.35 -0.84
C TYR A 75 -11.09 -23.61 -1.13
N ALA A 76 -10.00 -23.97 -0.46
CA ALA A 76 -8.71 -23.31 -0.63
C ALA A 76 -7.56 -24.33 -0.63
N ALA A 77 -6.64 -24.16 -1.57
CA ALA A 77 -5.46 -25.01 -1.71
C ALA A 77 -4.21 -24.27 -1.24
N ASN A 78 -3.45 -24.87 -0.33
CA ASN A 78 -2.20 -24.31 0.18
C ASN A 78 -0.97 -25.10 -0.29
N GLY A 79 0.17 -24.43 -0.40
CA GLY A 79 1.48 -25.06 -0.49
C GLY A 79 2.06 -25.35 0.90
N ASP A 80 3.03 -26.28 0.93
CA ASP A 80 4.01 -26.49 1.99
C ASP A 80 3.45 -26.47 3.44
N GLY A 81 2.32 -27.15 3.68
CA GLY A 81 1.69 -27.17 4.99
C GLY A 81 0.49 -28.10 5.08
N ASP A 82 0.14 -28.50 6.30
CA ASP A 82 -0.93 -29.47 6.56
C ASP A 82 -2.35 -28.92 6.35
N GLY A 83 -2.50 -27.61 6.15
CA GLY A 83 -3.79 -26.95 6.02
C GLY A 83 -4.47 -26.71 7.37
N PHE A 84 -5.79 -26.90 7.45
CA PHE A 84 -6.60 -26.72 8.67
C PHE A 84 -6.62 -27.94 9.62
N THR A 85 -6.03 -29.06 9.22
CA THR A 85 -5.91 -30.27 10.05
C THR A 85 -4.44 -30.58 10.25
N ILE A 86 -3.85 -29.98 11.28
CA ILE A 86 -2.41 -30.07 11.59
C ILE A 86 -2.04 -31.47 12.10
N ILE A 87 -1.00 -32.06 11.53
CA ILE A 87 -0.51 -33.38 11.88
C ILE A 87 0.75 -33.23 12.76
N PRO A 88 0.75 -33.69 14.02
CA PRO A 88 1.95 -33.65 14.84
C PRO A 88 3.14 -34.37 14.16
N PRO A 89 4.36 -33.79 14.20
CA PRO A 89 4.81 -32.73 15.11
C PRO A 89 4.64 -31.29 14.58
N ASN A 90 3.96 -31.09 13.45
CA ASN A 90 3.74 -29.74 12.89
C ASN A 90 2.91 -28.86 13.83
N THR A 91 3.06 -27.54 13.70
CA THR A 91 2.37 -26.53 14.51
C THR A 91 1.72 -25.48 13.62
N PRO A 92 0.53 -24.95 13.99
CA PRO A 92 -0.09 -23.84 13.26
C PRO A 92 0.85 -22.65 13.09
N ASN A 93 0.69 -21.92 11.99
CA ASN A 93 1.43 -20.69 11.68
C ASN A 93 2.97 -20.81 11.63
N VAL A 94 3.50 -22.03 11.50
CA VAL A 94 4.95 -22.26 11.41
C VAL A 94 5.22 -23.14 10.19
N PRO A 95 6.17 -22.80 9.31
CA PRO A 95 6.55 -23.69 8.22
C PRO A 95 6.95 -25.09 8.73
N PRO A 96 6.42 -26.18 8.16
CA PRO A 96 6.77 -27.52 8.59
C PRO A 96 8.23 -27.85 8.24
N ALA A 97 8.84 -28.76 9.00
CA ALA A 97 10.14 -29.32 8.63
C ALA A 97 10.00 -30.17 7.36
N HIS A 98 11.03 -30.21 6.52
CA HIS A 98 11.01 -30.91 5.24
C HIS A 98 10.62 -32.40 5.34
N GLU A 99 10.96 -33.09 6.44
CA GLU A 99 10.61 -34.50 6.68
C GLU A 99 9.13 -34.75 7.05
N HIS A 100 8.37 -33.68 7.29
CA HIS A 100 6.94 -33.67 7.62
C HIS A 100 6.14 -32.73 6.71
N LEU A 101 6.71 -32.41 5.54
CA LEU A 101 6.16 -31.46 4.59
C LEU A 101 5.04 -32.09 3.78
N THR A 102 3.86 -31.49 3.85
CA THR A 102 2.80 -31.66 2.85
C THR A 102 3.01 -30.60 1.78
N ASP A 103 3.46 -30.98 0.59
CA ASP A 103 3.80 -30.04 -0.50
C ASP A 103 2.60 -29.24 -1.02
N ILE A 104 1.42 -29.87 -1.05
CA ILE A 104 0.13 -29.28 -1.40
C ILE A 104 -1.02 -29.90 -0.58
N ALA A 105 -1.98 -29.09 -0.16
CA ALA A 105 -3.18 -29.54 0.54
C ALA A 105 -4.42 -28.76 0.10
N VAL A 106 -5.60 -29.39 0.14
CA VAL A 106 -6.90 -28.75 -0.12
C VAL A 106 -7.73 -28.74 1.16
N ASN A 107 -8.36 -27.61 1.42
CA ASN A 107 -9.11 -27.33 2.63
C ASN A 107 -10.54 -26.95 2.32
N ARG A 108 -11.46 -27.33 3.20
CA ARG A 108 -12.85 -26.87 3.21
C ARG A 108 -13.05 -25.92 4.38
N ILE A 109 -13.46 -24.69 4.11
CA ILE A 109 -13.50 -23.58 5.08
C ILE A 109 -14.92 -23.00 5.17
N SER A 110 -15.38 -22.83 6.40
CA SER A 110 -16.69 -22.27 6.76
C SER A 110 -16.56 -21.01 7.60
N GLY A 111 -17.66 -20.26 7.69
CA GLY A 111 -17.74 -19.02 8.47
C GLY A 111 -17.40 -17.78 7.66
N THR A 112 -17.15 -16.70 8.40
CA THR A 112 -16.81 -15.37 7.90
C THR A 112 -15.46 -14.94 8.47
N PRO A 113 -14.80 -13.91 7.88
CA PRO A 113 -13.56 -13.36 8.43
C PRO A 113 -13.69 -13.08 9.94
N GLY A 114 -12.71 -13.54 10.73
CA GLY A 114 -12.69 -13.46 12.20
C GLY A 114 -13.36 -14.63 12.94
N ASN A 115 -14.04 -15.55 12.24
CA ASN A 115 -14.62 -16.76 12.82
C ASN A 115 -14.59 -17.93 11.82
N LEU A 116 -13.44 -18.11 11.16
CA LEU A 116 -13.24 -19.17 10.18
C LEU A 116 -12.94 -20.50 10.88
N LYS A 117 -13.49 -21.58 10.31
CA LYS A 117 -13.19 -22.96 10.70
C LYS A 117 -13.01 -23.77 9.45
N GLY A 118 -12.01 -24.65 9.43
CA GLY A 118 -11.79 -25.53 8.30
C GLY A 118 -11.34 -26.92 8.69
N GLU A 119 -11.21 -27.74 7.66
CA GLU A 119 -10.61 -29.07 7.70
C GLU A 119 -9.83 -29.29 6.41
N THR A 120 -8.72 -30.02 6.49
CA THR A 120 -7.97 -30.44 5.30
C THR A 120 -8.56 -31.74 4.76
N ILE A 121 -8.94 -31.76 3.49
CA ILE A 121 -9.70 -32.84 2.86
C ILE A 121 -8.92 -33.69 1.87
N ALA A 122 -7.82 -33.17 1.30
CA ALA A 122 -6.90 -33.90 0.42
C ALA A 122 -5.47 -33.34 0.56
N ARG A 123 -4.46 -34.17 0.28
CA ARG A 123 -3.03 -33.80 0.39
C ARG A 123 -2.18 -34.50 -0.67
N SER A 124 -1.08 -33.86 -1.04
CA SER A 124 0.02 -34.45 -1.81
C SER A 124 -0.43 -35.31 -3.00
N ASP A 125 -0.16 -36.61 -3.00
CA ASP A 125 -0.41 -37.52 -4.12
C ASP A 125 -1.89 -37.76 -4.43
N ASP A 126 -2.79 -37.35 -3.53
CA ASP A 126 -4.22 -37.32 -3.83
C ASP A 126 -4.58 -36.16 -4.80
N ILE A 127 -3.66 -35.21 -5.01
CA ILE A 127 -3.86 -33.97 -5.77
C ILE A 127 -2.77 -33.84 -6.85
N GLY A 128 -3.02 -34.44 -8.02
CA GLY A 128 -2.13 -34.29 -9.18
C GLY A 128 -0.79 -35.02 -9.04
N GLN A 129 0.11 -34.74 -9.98
CA GLN A 129 1.46 -35.30 -10.03
C GLN A 129 2.48 -34.23 -10.41
N ILE A 130 3.76 -34.49 -10.14
CA ILE A 130 4.87 -33.67 -10.62
C ILE A 130 5.25 -34.19 -12.02
N TRP A 131 5.35 -33.30 -13.00
CA TRP A 131 5.71 -33.63 -14.39
C TRP A 131 7.21 -33.60 -14.64
N ASN A 132 7.92 -32.76 -13.90
CA ASN A 132 9.36 -32.58 -13.96
C ASN A 132 10.06 -33.43 -12.89
N ASP A 133 11.39 -33.30 -12.77
CA ASP A 133 12.18 -34.09 -11.81
C ASP A 133 11.72 -33.80 -10.36
N PRO A 134 11.10 -34.75 -9.63
CA PRO A 134 10.59 -34.52 -8.29
C PRO A 134 11.70 -34.25 -7.26
N ASP A 135 12.97 -34.50 -7.58
CA ASP A 135 14.09 -34.07 -6.74
C ASP A 135 14.29 -32.56 -6.80
N HIS A 136 13.89 -31.90 -7.90
CA HIS A 136 14.08 -30.48 -8.15
C HIS A 136 12.80 -29.64 -8.14
N TYR A 137 11.64 -30.26 -8.35
CA TYR A 137 10.34 -29.58 -8.44
C TYR A 137 9.34 -30.11 -7.41
N ASN A 138 8.35 -29.30 -7.04
CA ASN A 138 7.21 -29.70 -6.22
C ASN A 138 5.88 -29.11 -6.76
N ARG A 139 4.76 -29.63 -6.28
CA ARG A 139 3.42 -29.12 -6.64
C ARG A 139 3.12 -27.82 -5.89
N LYS A 140 2.63 -26.82 -6.60
CA LYS A 140 2.10 -25.57 -5.99
C LYS A 140 0.76 -25.17 -6.56
N PRO A 141 -0.23 -24.84 -5.70
CA PRO A 141 -1.51 -24.31 -6.15
C PRO A 141 -1.38 -22.85 -6.60
N THR A 142 -2.01 -22.50 -7.72
CA THR A 142 -1.94 -21.14 -8.29
C THR A 142 -3.31 -20.50 -8.53
N GLY A 143 -4.34 -21.30 -8.77
CA GLY A 143 -5.70 -20.83 -9.02
C GLY A 143 -6.73 -21.92 -8.76
N MET A 144 -7.91 -21.54 -8.28
CA MET A 144 -9.00 -22.48 -8.02
C MET A 144 -10.33 -21.94 -8.54
N ALA A 145 -11.19 -22.80 -9.09
CA ALA A 145 -12.52 -22.45 -9.58
C ALA A 145 -13.57 -23.46 -9.10
N CYS A 146 -14.73 -22.96 -8.69
CA CYS A 146 -15.89 -23.74 -8.32
C CYS A 146 -16.96 -23.47 -9.39
N VAL A 147 -17.24 -24.44 -10.25
CA VAL A 147 -18.08 -24.25 -11.45
C VAL A 147 -19.08 -25.38 -11.54
N ASP A 148 -20.36 -25.05 -11.52
CA ASP A 148 -21.50 -25.99 -11.61
C ASP A 148 -21.37 -27.16 -10.60
N GLY A 149 -20.90 -26.86 -9.39
CA GLY A 149 -20.70 -27.80 -8.29
C GLY A 149 -19.39 -28.61 -8.35
N ASP A 150 -18.59 -28.49 -9.40
CA ASP A 150 -17.27 -29.12 -9.53
C ASP A 150 -16.15 -28.17 -9.12
N LEU A 151 -15.04 -28.71 -8.62
CA LEU A 151 -13.85 -27.95 -8.24
C LEU A 151 -12.73 -28.20 -9.25
N TYR A 152 -12.06 -27.13 -9.66
CA TYR A 152 -10.90 -27.15 -10.55
C TYR A 152 -9.74 -26.43 -9.85
N LEU A 153 -8.57 -27.05 -9.85
CA LEU A 153 -7.37 -26.52 -9.21
C LEU A 153 -6.21 -26.54 -10.20
N ALA A 154 -5.63 -25.37 -10.46
CA ALA A 154 -4.38 -25.25 -11.20
C ALA A 154 -3.20 -25.60 -10.28
N VAL A 155 -2.38 -26.55 -10.71
CA VAL A 155 -1.19 -27.02 -10.02
C VAL A 155 0.00 -26.84 -10.96
N GLN A 156 1.00 -26.07 -10.52
CA GLN A 156 2.26 -25.90 -11.24
C GLN A 156 3.37 -26.74 -10.61
N ASP A 157 4.36 -27.10 -11.41
CA ASP A 157 5.65 -27.61 -10.95
C ASP A 157 6.56 -26.43 -10.64
N LEU A 158 6.69 -26.06 -9.38
CA LEU A 158 7.61 -25.02 -8.94
C LEU A 158 8.98 -25.62 -8.64
N SER A 159 10.05 -25.01 -9.17
CA SER A 159 11.40 -25.40 -8.75
C SER A 159 11.59 -25.13 -7.25
N LYS A 160 12.26 -26.03 -6.54
CA LYS A 160 12.55 -25.92 -5.10
C LYS A 160 13.49 -24.76 -4.75
N ASP A 161 14.15 -24.16 -5.73
CA ASP A 161 14.90 -22.91 -5.57
C ASP A 161 14.10 -21.64 -5.95
N PHE A 162 12.86 -21.82 -6.40
CA PHE A 162 11.85 -20.81 -6.72
C PHE A 162 12.06 -19.98 -7.98
N ASN A 163 12.94 -20.39 -8.91
CA ASN A 163 13.33 -19.57 -10.07
C ASN A 163 12.81 -20.02 -11.45
N ASP A 164 11.88 -20.97 -11.53
CA ASP A 164 11.07 -21.23 -12.74
C ASP A 164 9.86 -22.12 -12.44
N VAL A 165 8.92 -22.13 -13.40
CA VAL A 165 7.73 -22.99 -13.40
C VAL A 165 7.49 -23.61 -14.80
N PRO A 166 8.17 -24.71 -15.17
CA PRO A 166 8.14 -25.25 -16.53
C PRO A 166 6.82 -25.88 -16.95
N SER A 167 5.94 -26.27 -16.02
CA SER A 167 4.73 -27.03 -16.35
C SER A 167 3.60 -26.81 -15.37
N ALA A 168 2.36 -26.93 -15.86
CA ALA A 168 1.16 -26.90 -15.03
C ALA A 168 0.04 -27.80 -15.57
N THR A 169 -0.85 -28.19 -14.67
CA THR A 169 -2.04 -28.98 -14.97
C THR A 169 -3.21 -28.53 -14.11
N ILE A 170 -4.38 -28.49 -14.72
CA ILE A 170 -5.63 -28.33 -14.00
C ILE A 170 -6.10 -29.72 -13.57
N VAL A 171 -6.36 -29.90 -12.29
CA VAL A 171 -6.97 -31.11 -11.72
C VAL A 171 -8.44 -30.83 -11.37
N LYS A 172 -9.31 -31.84 -11.49
CA LYS A 172 -10.76 -31.72 -11.27
C LYS A 172 -11.25 -32.63 -10.16
N SER A 173 -12.13 -32.13 -9.30
CA SER A 173 -12.89 -32.90 -8.32
C SER A 173 -14.40 -32.71 -8.52
N THR A 174 -15.15 -33.81 -8.47
CA THR A 174 -16.63 -33.82 -8.57
C THR A 174 -17.29 -34.23 -7.25
N ASP A 175 -16.53 -34.35 -6.17
CA ASP A 175 -16.97 -34.86 -4.86
C ASP A 175 -16.55 -33.93 -3.71
N LYS A 176 -16.48 -32.63 -4.02
CA LYS A 176 -16.13 -31.55 -3.09
C LYS A 176 -14.71 -31.67 -2.55
N GLY A 177 -13.76 -31.96 -3.44
CA GLY A 177 -12.32 -31.92 -3.19
C GLY A 177 -11.75 -33.17 -2.51
N LYS A 178 -12.52 -34.25 -2.36
CA LYS A 178 -12.07 -35.48 -1.71
C LYS A 178 -11.25 -36.36 -2.65
N THR A 179 -11.63 -36.41 -3.92
CA THR A 179 -10.88 -37.12 -4.97
C THR A 179 -10.66 -36.21 -6.18
N TRP A 180 -9.52 -36.39 -6.84
CA TRP A 180 -9.09 -35.56 -7.97
C TRP A 180 -8.75 -36.41 -9.19
N THR A 181 -9.01 -35.85 -10.37
CA THR A 181 -8.77 -36.47 -11.68
C THR A 181 -8.05 -35.49 -12.59
N TRP A 182 -7.16 -36.00 -13.45
CA TRP A 182 -6.39 -35.22 -14.42
C TRP A 182 -5.92 -36.11 -15.57
N ASP A 183 -5.53 -35.49 -16.69
CA ASP A 183 -4.86 -36.22 -17.77
C ASP A 183 -3.44 -36.59 -17.34
N LYS A 184 -3.09 -37.87 -17.45
CA LYS A 184 -1.78 -38.41 -17.05
C LYS A 184 -0.81 -38.52 -18.23
N SER A 185 -1.23 -38.15 -19.44
CA SER A 185 -0.40 -38.28 -20.65
C SER A 185 0.66 -37.19 -20.79
N GLY A 186 0.42 -36.00 -20.23
CA GLY A 186 1.34 -34.87 -20.23
C GLY A 186 0.77 -33.68 -19.46
N PRO A 187 1.60 -32.68 -19.09
CA PRO A 187 1.11 -31.45 -18.51
C PRO A 187 0.16 -30.72 -19.49
N MET A 188 -0.83 -30.02 -18.96
CA MET A 188 -1.78 -29.25 -19.77
C MET A 188 -1.12 -28.01 -20.41
N PHE A 189 -0.18 -27.41 -19.69
CA PHE A 189 0.65 -26.29 -20.14
C PHE A 189 2.10 -26.60 -19.80
N ASP A 190 3.00 -26.38 -20.76
CA ASP A 190 4.42 -26.70 -20.68
C ASP A 190 5.29 -25.62 -21.35
N ASP A 191 6.58 -25.89 -21.42
CA ASP A 191 7.60 -24.98 -21.97
C ASP A 191 7.46 -23.56 -21.41
N HIS A 192 7.19 -23.49 -20.11
CA HIS A 192 7.05 -22.24 -19.38
C HIS A 192 5.96 -21.30 -19.92
N THR A 193 5.04 -21.77 -20.74
CA THR A 193 4.03 -20.90 -21.37
C THR A 193 2.68 -21.09 -20.67
N PHE A 194 2.16 -20.02 -20.05
CA PHE A 194 0.89 -20.01 -19.32
C PHE A 194 0.86 -21.06 -18.18
N THR A 195 1.97 -21.18 -17.44
CA THR A 195 2.16 -22.22 -16.42
C THR A 195 1.80 -21.76 -14.99
N THR A 196 1.69 -20.46 -14.73
CA THR A 196 1.10 -19.95 -13.48
C THR A 196 -0.32 -19.47 -13.77
N ILE A 197 -1.34 -20.28 -13.42
CA ILE A 197 -2.73 -20.08 -13.85
C ILE A 197 -3.59 -19.62 -12.66
N MET A 198 -4.29 -18.50 -12.83
CA MET A 198 -5.22 -17.92 -11.85
C MET A 198 -6.61 -17.83 -12.48
N PHE A 199 -7.57 -18.62 -11.99
CA PHE A 199 -8.95 -18.53 -12.45
C PHE A 199 -9.60 -17.21 -11.99
N LEU A 200 -10.48 -16.67 -12.84
CA LEU A 200 -11.32 -15.54 -12.47
C LEU A 200 -12.41 -15.98 -11.50
N ASP A 201 -12.36 -15.49 -10.25
CA ASP A 201 -13.38 -15.75 -9.24
C ASP A 201 -14.63 -14.89 -9.50
N TYR A 202 -15.68 -15.52 -10.03
CA TYR A 202 -16.98 -14.91 -10.31
C TYR A 202 -17.98 -14.99 -9.15
N GLY A 203 -17.54 -15.26 -7.92
CA GLY A 203 -18.46 -15.46 -6.80
C GLY A 203 -18.88 -16.91 -6.63
N LYS A 204 -19.95 -17.10 -5.85
CA LYS A 204 -20.44 -18.43 -5.47
C LYS A 204 -20.76 -19.28 -6.69
N ASP A 205 -20.08 -20.41 -6.84
CA ASP A 205 -20.27 -21.36 -7.93
C ASP A 205 -20.32 -20.70 -9.32
N TYR A 206 -19.51 -19.65 -9.52
CA TYR A 206 -19.48 -18.87 -10.76
C TYR A 206 -20.81 -18.18 -11.13
N GLU A 207 -21.69 -17.91 -10.17
CA GLU A 207 -23.03 -17.34 -10.41
C GLU A 207 -23.01 -15.98 -11.13
N ASN A 208 -21.93 -15.19 -11.01
CA ASN A 208 -21.81 -13.89 -11.67
C ASN A 208 -21.02 -13.93 -12.98
N ALA A 209 -20.73 -15.11 -13.53
CA ALA A 209 -20.10 -15.25 -14.83
C ALA A 209 -20.92 -14.52 -15.91
N ILE A 210 -20.22 -13.81 -16.80
CA ILE A 210 -20.86 -12.98 -17.84
C ILE A 210 -21.32 -13.80 -19.06
N ASP A 211 -20.86 -15.04 -19.17
CA ASP A 211 -21.15 -15.98 -20.25
C ASP A 211 -20.88 -17.44 -19.80
N ASP A 212 -20.91 -18.38 -20.76
CA ASP A 212 -20.68 -19.82 -20.53
C ASP A 212 -19.20 -20.24 -20.52
N TYR A 213 -18.28 -19.28 -20.37
CA TYR A 213 -16.85 -19.53 -20.27
C TYR A 213 -16.35 -19.43 -18.83
N VAL A 214 -15.30 -20.20 -18.57
CA VAL A 214 -14.36 -19.97 -17.47
C VAL A 214 -13.21 -19.14 -18.02
N TYR A 215 -12.91 -18.04 -17.36
CA TYR A 215 -11.76 -17.20 -17.68
C TYR A 215 -10.61 -17.54 -16.72
N ALA A 216 -9.40 -17.61 -17.26
CA ALA A 216 -8.20 -17.75 -16.45
C ALA A 216 -7.11 -16.81 -16.96
N TYR A 217 -6.35 -16.28 -16.03
CA TYR A 217 -5.17 -15.47 -16.30
C TYR A 217 -3.93 -16.31 -16.12
N GLY A 218 -2.90 -16.04 -16.91
CA GLY A 218 -1.67 -16.82 -16.88
C GLY A 218 -0.43 -15.94 -16.95
N LEU A 219 0.65 -16.43 -16.33
CA LEU A 219 2.00 -15.92 -16.50
C LEU A 219 2.84 -16.94 -17.28
N ASP A 220 3.78 -16.42 -18.06
CA ASP A 220 4.83 -17.20 -18.70
C ASP A 220 6.09 -17.19 -17.81
N TYR A 221 6.97 -18.17 -17.98
CA TYR A 221 8.30 -18.31 -17.38
C TYR A 221 8.32 -18.57 -15.88
N ASN A 222 7.80 -17.62 -15.11
CA ASN A 222 7.89 -17.65 -13.66
C ASN A 222 6.60 -17.20 -12.99
N TRP A 223 6.47 -17.52 -11.71
CA TRP A 223 5.32 -17.18 -10.88
C TRP A 223 5.47 -15.81 -10.20
N ARG A 224 6.68 -15.25 -10.21
CA ARG A 224 7.06 -13.91 -9.73
C ARG A 224 8.50 -13.62 -10.15
N ASP A 225 9.01 -12.46 -9.78
CA ASP A 225 10.43 -12.11 -9.87
C ASP A 225 11.36 -13.19 -9.31
N SER A 226 12.34 -13.63 -10.09
CA SER A 226 13.33 -14.61 -9.67
C SER A 226 14.47 -13.95 -8.91
N PHE A 227 15.24 -14.74 -8.15
CA PHE A 227 16.42 -14.22 -7.47
C PHE A 227 17.71 -14.35 -8.30
N ASN A 228 17.62 -14.93 -9.50
CA ASN A 228 18.78 -15.28 -10.30
C ASN A 228 18.61 -15.16 -11.82
N ASP A 229 17.45 -14.70 -12.29
CA ASP A 229 17.11 -14.49 -13.70
C ASP A 229 17.29 -15.75 -14.56
N ARG A 230 17.03 -16.95 -13.98
CA ARG A 230 17.16 -18.23 -14.72
C ARG A 230 16.23 -18.28 -15.93
N VAL A 231 15.03 -17.74 -15.77
CA VAL A 231 14.04 -17.52 -16.83
C VAL A 231 13.60 -16.06 -16.74
N GLU A 232 12.88 -15.58 -17.77
CA GLU A 232 12.35 -14.21 -17.79
C GLU A 232 11.37 -13.99 -16.63
N ASP A 233 11.47 -12.83 -15.98
CA ASP A 233 10.55 -12.47 -14.91
C ASP A 233 9.26 -11.87 -15.47
N PRO A 234 8.10 -12.21 -14.89
CA PRO A 234 6.81 -11.77 -15.40
C PRO A 234 6.65 -10.24 -15.34
N THR A 235 6.44 -9.60 -16.49
CA THR A 235 5.91 -8.22 -16.60
C THR A 235 4.55 -8.17 -17.27
N LYS A 236 4.00 -9.34 -17.67
CA LYS A 236 2.80 -9.47 -18.50
C LYS A 236 1.81 -10.45 -17.88
N LEU A 237 0.54 -10.06 -17.88
CA LEU A 237 -0.60 -10.91 -17.53
C LEU A 237 -1.37 -11.27 -18.80
N PHE A 238 -1.49 -12.56 -19.09
CA PHE A 238 -2.23 -13.08 -20.25
C PHE A 238 -3.62 -13.57 -19.84
N LEU A 239 -4.56 -13.55 -20.78
CA LEU A 239 -5.93 -14.04 -20.57
C LEU A 239 -6.25 -15.19 -21.51
N ALA A 240 -6.91 -16.21 -20.97
CA ALA A 240 -7.51 -17.29 -21.72
C ALA A 240 -8.94 -17.55 -21.24
N ARG A 241 -9.72 -18.23 -22.07
CA ARG A 241 -11.05 -18.73 -21.70
C ARG A 241 -11.27 -20.14 -22.24
N VAL A 242 -12.20 -20.85 -21.61
CA VAL A 242 -12.61 -22.20 -22.02
C VAL A 242 -14.09 -22.41 -21.70
N PRO A 243 -14.88 -23.10 -22.55
CA PRO A 243 -16.25 -23.45 -22.19
C PRO A 243 -16.29 -24.20 -20.86
N LYS A 244 -17.26 -23.89 -19.99
CA LYS A 244 -17.39 -24.52 -18.64
C LYS A 244 -17.37 -26.05 -18.67
N THR A 245 -17.89 -26.66 -19.73
CA THR A 245 -17.94 -28.12 -19.92
C THR A 245 -16.62 -28.76 -20.37
N SER A 246 -15.62 -27.95 -20.73
CA SER A 246 -14.40 -28.39 -21.43
C SER A 246 -13.11 -27.93 -20.76
N ILE A 247 -13.16 -27.49 -19.49
CA ILE A 247 -12.00 -26.96 -18.74
C ILE A 247 -10.82 -27.94 -18.76
N MET A 248 -11.09 -29.24 -18.72
CA MET A 248 -10.07 -30.30 -18.72
C MET A 248 -9.49 -30.64 -20.11
N ASP A 249 -10.02 -30.07 -21.19
CA ASP A 249 -9.59 -30.33 -22.57
C ASP A 249 -8.76 -29.14 -23.09
N ARG A 250 -7.43 -29.30 -23.12
CA ARG A 250 -6.50 -28.26 -23.57
C ARG A 250 -6.84 -27.71 -24.96
N SER A 251 -7.40 -28.53 -25.86
CA SER A 251 -7.71 -28.12 -27.24
C SER A 251 -8.91 -27.17 -27.34
N ALA A 252 -9.73 -27.07 -26.28
CA ALA A 252 -10.89 -26.17 -26.21
C ALA A 252 -10.57 -24.78 -25.65
N TRP A 253 -9.32 -24.55 -25.19
CA TRP A 253 -8.89 -23.27 -24.66
C TRP A 253 -8.60 -22.27 -25.77
N GLU A 254 -9.07 -21.04 -25.57
CA GLU A 254 -8.83 -19.91 -26.46
C GLU A 254 -8.07 -18.81 -25.69
N PHE A 255 -7.10 -18.17 -26.34
CA PHE A 255 -6.24 -17.13 -25.78
C PHE A 255 -6.61 -15.77 -26.38
N TYR A 256 -6.60 -14.75 -25.53
CA TYR A 256 -6.91 -13.39 -25.94
C TYR A 256 -5.85 -12.85 -26.91
N THR A 257 -6.28 -12.31 -28.04
CA THR A 257 -5.40 -11.79 -29.12
C THR A 257 -5.54 -10.29 -29.35
N GLY A 258 -6.33 -9.59 -28.51
CA GLY A 258 -6.54 -8.15 -28.59
C GLY A 258 -8.01 -7.77 -28.71
N LEU A 259 -8.23 -6.52 -29.15
CA LEU A 259 -9.56 -5.99 -29.42
C LEU A 259 -9.76 -5.74 -30.91
N ASP A 260 -10.94 -6.07 -31.42
CA ASP A 260 -11.47 -5.61 -32.70
C ASP A 260 -12.78 -4.85 -32.44
N ASP A 261 -12.81 -3.56 -32.79
CA ASP A 261 -13.94 -2.65 -32.51
C ASP A 261 -14.44 -2.70 -31.04
N GLY A 262 -13.52 -2.83 -30.08
CA GLY A 262 -13.83 -2.92 -28.65
C GLY A 262 -14.30 -4.29 -28.15
N HIS A 263 -14.35 -5.29 -29.02
CA HIS A 263 -14.68 -6.67 -28.67
C HIS A 263 -13.42 -7.55 -28.58
N PRO A 264 -13.32 -8.45 -27.59
CA PRO A 264 -12.16 -9.32 -27.46
C PRO A 264 -12.09 -10.34 -28.60
N THR A 265 -10.91 -10.47 -29.20
CA THR A 265 -10.59 -11.52 -30.17
C THR A 265 -9.86 -12.67 -29.50
N TRP A 266 -10.05 -13.88 -30.04
CA TRP A 266 -9.59 -15.12 -29.42
C TRP A 266 -8.98 -16.05 -30.47
N SER A 267 -7.95 -16.80 -30.08
CA SER A 267 -7.31 -17.83 -30.90
C SER A 267 -7.08 -19.11 -30.11
N SER A 268 -7.15 -20.26 -30.77
CA SER A 268 -6.73 -21.55 -30.19
C SER A 268 -5.21 -21.69 -30.09
N HIS A 269 -4.45 -20.83 -30.78
CA HIS A 269 -2.99 -20.85 -30.80
C HIS A 269 -2.44 -19.98 -29.67
N ILE A 270 -1.74 -20.61 -28.73
CA ILE A 270 -1.23 -19.94 -27.52
C ILE A 270 -0.11 -18.93 -27.82
N ASP A 271 0.60 -19.10 -28.92
CA ASP A 271 1.66 -18.20 -29.40
C ASP A 271 1.11 -16.90 -30.02
N GLU A 272 -0.19 -16.85 -30.33
CA GLU A 272 -0.87 -15.62 -30.81
C GLU A 272 -1.37 -14.73 -29.66
N LYS A 273 -1.24 -15.19 -28.40
CA LYS A 273 -1.72 -14.45 -27.23
C LYS A 273 -1.01 -13.10 -27.06
N VAL A 274 -1.76 -12.11 -26.62
CA VAL A 274 -1.23 -10.78 -26.22
C VAL A 274 -1.59 -10.51 -24.76
N PRO A 275 -0.80 -9.71 -24.02
CA PRO A 275 -1.12 -9.38 -22.64
C PRO A 275 -2.41 -8.55 -22.55
N VAL A 276 -3.21 -8.79 -21.51
CA VAL A 276 -4.31 -7.88 -21.11
C VAL A 276 -3.80 -6.76 -20.18
N LEU A 277 -2.65 -6.98 -19.55
CA LEU A 277 -1.94 -6.03 -18.69
C LEU A 277 -0.43 -6.26 -18.86
N GLN A 278 0.33 -5.18 -19.05
CA GLN A 278 1.78 -5.15 -18.98
C GLN A 278 2.20 -4.03 -18.01
N ASP A 279 3.11 -4.34 -17.09
CA ASP A 279 3.70 -3.39 -16.16
C ASP A 279 5.20 -3.70 -15.99
N ASP A 280 6.02 -2.93 -16.72
CA ASP A 280 7.47 -3.07 -16.76
C ASP A 280 8.17 -2.29 -15.61
N ARG A 281 7.41 -1.81 -14.60
CA ARG A 281 8.02 -1.18 -13.42
C ARG A 281 8.91 -2.18 -12.69
N LEU A 282 10.08 -1.70 -12.29
CA LEU A 282 10.93 -2.37 -11.31
C LEU A 282 10.92 -1.55 -10.02
N VAL A 283 10.71 -2.21 -8.89
CA VAL A 283 10.75 -1.57 -7.57
C VAL A 283 12.06 -1.88 -6.83
N TYR A 284 12.45 -1.00 -5.90
CA TYR A 284 13.69 -1.14 -5.12
C TYR A 284 14.95 -1.27 -5.98
N GLN A 285 15.10 -0.44 -7.01
CA GLN A 285 16.29 -0.46 -7.89
C GLN A 285 17.57 -0.01 -7.17
N ASP A 286 17.45 0.84 -6.14
CA ASP A 286 18.59 1.35 -5.36
C ASP A 286 18.36 1.14 -3.85
N THR A 287 19.03 0.13 -3.30
CA THR A 287 18.94 -0.27 -1.90
C THR A 287 20.25 -0.04 -1.15
N TYR A 288 20.20 0.05 0.19
CA TYR A 288 21.41 0.25 0.99
C TYR A 288 22.26 -1.01 1.16
N PHE A 289 21.65 -2.20 1.11
CA PHE A 289 22.33 -3.46 1.33
C PHE A 289 22.26 -4.34 0.09
N SER A 290 23.42 -4.77 -0.40
CA SER A 290 23.54 -5.51 -1.67
C SER A 290 22.96 -6.93 -1.63
N SER A 291 22.70 -7.46 -0.44
CA SER A 291 22.09 -8.78 -0.23
C SER A 291 20.57 -8.79 -0.39
N ASP A 292 19.96 -7.61 -0.43
CA ASP A 292 18.51 -7.49 -0.34
C ASP A 292 17.88 -7.57 -1.73
N PRO A 293 16.68 -8.17 -1.85
CA PRO A 293 15.86 -8.11 -3.05
C PRO A 293 15.80 -6.70 -3.65
N LYS A 294 15.99 -6.62 -4.97
CA LYS A 294 16.06 -5.37 -5.74
C LYS A 294 15.69 -5.63 -7.19
N ASN A 295 15.37 -4.57 -7.93
CA ASN A 295 14.97 -4.66 -9.34
C ASN A 295 13.78 -5.59 -9.59
N MET A 296 12.83 -5.63 -8.65
CA MET A 296 11.76 -6.61 -8.71
C MET A 296 10.66 -6.17 -9.66
N THR A 297 10.27 -7.06 -10.57
CA THR A 297 9.06 -6.94 -11.37
C THR A 297 7.79 -6.96 -10.50
N VAL A 298 6.72 -6.32 -10.97
CA VAL A 298 5.49 -6.06 -10.18
C VAL A 298 4.29 -6.94 -10.56
N ILE A 299 4.45 -7.82 -11.55
CA ILE A 299 3.44 -8.80 -11.96
C ILE A 299 3.88 -10.16 -11.42
N SER A 300 3.03 -10.77 -10.62
CA SER A 300 3.28 -12.01 -9.88
C SER A 300 1.98 -12.78 -9.68
N GLN A 301 2.10 -14.07 -9.34
CA GLN A 301 1.00 -14.93 -8.91
C GLN A 301 0.18 -14.23 -7.83
N GLY A 302 -1.14 -14.21 -7.99
CA GLY A 302 -2.08 -13.69 -7.02
C GLY A 302 -3.50 -14.18 -7.33
N SER A 303 -4.46 -13.28 -7.45
CA SER A 303 -5.85 -13.65 -7.81
C SER A 303 -6.50 -12.61 -8.70
N VAL A 304 -7.48 -13.05 -9.50
CA VAL A 304 -8.40 -12.14 -10.17
C VAL A 304 -9.82 -12.44 -9.69
N VAL A 305 -10.52 -11.42 -9.18
CA VAL A 305 -11.87 -11.54 -8.63
C VAL A 305 -12.81 -10.51 -9.24
N TYR A 306 -14.07 -10.88 -9.48
CA TYR A 306 -15.12 -9.95 -9.84
C TYR A 306 -15.85 -9.44 -8.60
N ASN A 307 -15.58 -8.19 -8.24
CA ASN A 307 -16.33 -7.45 -7.23
C ASN A 307 -17.66 -7.00 -7.83
N LYS A 308 -18.66 -7.89 -7.76
CA LYS A 308 -19.97 -7.69 -8.38
C LYS A 308 -20.68 -6.39 -7.94
N PRO A 309 -20.73 -6.03 -6.65
CA PRO A 309 -21.41 -4.81 -6.21
C PRO A 309 -20.83 -3.52 -6.81
N LEU A 310 -19.52 -3.48 -7.06
CA LEU A 310 -18.84 -2.34 -7.67
C LEU A 310 -18.69 -2.44 -9.19
N ASP A 311 -19.08 -3.58 -9.75
CA ASP A 311 -18.92 -3.93 -11.17
C ASP A 311 -17.46 -3.79 -11.64
N ARG A 312 -16.52 -4.34 -10.87
CA ARG A 312 -15.08 -4.28 -11.17
C ARG A 312 -14.37 -5.61 -11.04
N TYR A 313 -13.51 -5.88 -12.01
CA TYR A 313 -12.53 -6.96 -11.95
C TYR A 313 -11.30 -6.43 -11.23
N ILE A 314 -10.77 -7.17 -10.26
CA ILE A 314 -9.61 -6.78 -9.45
C ILE A 314 -8.55 -7.86 -9.58
N TYR A 315 -7.34 -7.47 -9.97
CA TYR A 315 -6.14 -8.30 -9.95
C TYR A 315 -5.27 -7.88 -8.78
N SER A 316 -4.95 -8.83 -7.90
CA SER A 316 -3.99 -8.67 -6.82
C SER A 316 -2.65 -9.31 -7.22
N SER A 317 -1.57 -8.56 -7.00
CA SER A 317 -0.21 -8.98 -7.24
C SER A 317 0.71 -8.52 -6.12
N TRP A 318 2.00 -8.85 -6.19
CA TRP A 318 2.95 -8.59 -5.13
C TRP A 318 4.41 -8.64 -5.62
N THR A 319 5.29 -8.09 -4.79
CA THR A 319 6.75 -8.27 -4.78
C THR A 319 7.17 -8.62 -3.35
N GLU A 320 8.43 -8.95 -3.11
CA GLU A 320 8.94 -9.17 -1.74
C GLU A 320 8.54 -8.09 -0.74
N TYR A 321 8.35 -6.84 -1.19
CA TYR A 321 8.09 -5.69 -0.31
C TYR A 321 6.77 -4.95 -0.59
N THR A 322 6.10 -5.20 -1.70
CA THR A 322 4.90 -4.45 -2.10
C THR A 322 3.74 -5.34 -2.48
N PHE A 323 2.51 -4.85 -2.27
CA PHE A 323 1.32 -5.34 -2.96
C PHE A 323 0.94 -4.39 -4.08
N GLU A 324 0.48 -4.94 -5.19
CA GLU A 324 0.08 -4.19 -6.37
C GLU A 324 -1.34 -4.59 -6.74
N PHE A 325 -2.19 -3.59 -7.01
CA PHE A 325 -3.59 -3.84 -7.30
C PHE A 325 -4.03 -3.09 -8.56
N TYR A 326 -4.74 -3.82 -9.42
CA TYR A 326 -5.25 -3.33 -10.69
C TYR A 326 -6.76 -3.57 -10.77
N GLU A 327 -7.49 -2.67 -11.43
CA GLU A 327 -8.91 -2.82 -11.71
C GLU A 327 -9.22 -2.69 -13.19
N ALA A 328 -10.28 -3.35 -13.64
CA ALA A 328 -10.79 -3.26 -14.99
C ALA A 328 -12.33 -3.31 -15.03
N PRO A 329 -12.97 -2.70 -16.05
CA PRO A 329 -14.40 -2.80 -16.28
C PRO A 329 -14.83 -4.11 -16.97
N THR A 330 -13.90 -4.84 -17.59
CA THR A 330 -14.14 -6.13 -18.26
C THR A 330 -13.00 -7.11 -17.96
N PRO A 331 -13.16 -8.43 -18.17
CA PRO A 331 -12.07 -9.39 -17.95
C PRO A 331 -10.80 -9.09 -18.78
N TRP A 332 -10.96 -8.52 -19.97
CA TRP A 332 -9.86 -8.19 -20.88
C TRP A 332 -9.38 -6.74 -20.75
N GLY A 333 -9.81 -6.00 -19.73
CA GLY A 333 -9.34 -4.64 -19.45
C GLY A 333 -10.27 -3.52 -19.95
N PRO A 334 -9.74 -2.31 -20.16
CA PRO A 334 -8.36 -1.91 -19.87
C PRO A 334 -8.07 -1.99 -18.37
N TRP A 335 -6.96 -2.64 -18.01
CA TRP A 335 -6.48 -2.73 -16.63
C TRP A 335 -5.77 -1.44 -16.22
N LYS A 336 -6.07 -0.96 -15.02
CA LYS A 336 -5.47 0.25 -14.44
C LYS A 336 -5.03 0.00 -13.02
N ARG A 337 -3.85 0.51 -12.66
CA ARG A 337 -3.32 0.40 -11.30
C ARG A 337 -4.10 1.32 -10.38
N PHE A 338 -4.62 0.82 -9.26
CA PHE A 338 -5.32 1.67 -8.28
C PHE A 338 -4.61 1.78 -6.93
N LEU A 339 -3.68 0.86 -6.63
CA LEU A 339 -2.85 0.94 -5.42
C LEU A 339 -1.53 0.18 -5.62
N SER A 340 -0.43 0.78 -5.15
CA SER A 340 0.82 0.10 -4.81
C SER A 340 1.07 0.34 -3.32
N LYS A 341 1.07 -0.73 -2.54
CA LYS A 341 1.20 -0.70 -1.08
C LYS A 341 2.56 -1.22 -0.68
N ASP A 342 3.39 -0.32 -0.16
CA ASP A 342 4.77 -0.61 0.23
C ASP A 342 4.85 -0.95 1.73
N TYR A 343 5.33 -2.15 2.05
CA TYR A 343 5.56 -2.66 3.41
C TYR A 343 7.04 -2.51 3.87
N GLY A 344 7.91 -2.02 2.99
CA GLY A 344 9.33 -1.85 3.25
C GLY A 344 10.14 -3.15 3.25
N ALA A 345 11.46 -3.00 3.17
CA ALA A 345 12.37 -4.14 3.33
C ALA A 345 12.33 -4.76 4.74
N TYR A 346 12.88 -5.95 4.84
CA TYR A 346 13.05 -6.69 6.10
C TYR A 346 13.97 -5.96 7.11
N PRO A 347 13.84 -6.24 8.41
CA PRO A 347 12.84 -7.11 9.03
C PRO A 347 11.46 -6.44 9.15
N TRP A 348 10.43 -7.26 8.99
CA TRP A 348 9.05 -6.97 9.30
C TRP A 348 8.73 -7.25 10.77
N THR A 349 7.59 -6.74 11.23
CA THR A 349 7.08 -6.88 12.60
C THR A 349 5.67 -7.48 12.58
N GLU A 350 5.13 -7.81 13.75
CA GLU A 350 3.73 -8.24 13.88
C GLU A 350 2.74 -7.12 13.47
N THR A 351 3.14 -5.85 13.59
CA THR A 351 2.34 -4.67 13.23
C THR A 351 2.57 -4.19 11.81
N LYS A 352 3.58 -4.74 11.11
CA LYS A 352 3.88 -4.40 9.73
C LYS A 352 4.52 -5.60 9.02
N ASN A 353 3.75 -6.24 8.16
CA ASN A 353 4.26 -7.28 7.30
C ASN A 353 3.52 -7.28 5.98
N GLY A 354 4.24 -7.55 4.90
CA GLY A 354 3.62 -7.91 3.63
C GLY A 354 3.43 -9.42 3.57
N GLY A 355 3.52 -9.95 2.37
CA GLY A 355 3.51 -11.37 2.14
C GLY A 355 3.60 -11.64 0.65
N TYR A 356 3.27 -12.85 0.26
CA TYR A 356 3.26 -13.25 -1.14
C TYR A 356 1.97 -13.96 -1.51
N ALA A 357 1.79 -14.14 -2.82
CA ALA A 357 0.64 -14.79 -3.45
C ALA A 357 -0.68 -14.23 -2.94
N THR A 358 -0.87 -12.92 -3.11
CA THR A 358 -2.05 -12.21 -2.60
C THR A 358 -3.32 -12.72 -3.26
N THR A 359 -4.28 -13.22 -2.48
CA THR A 359 -5.60 -13.64 -2.99
C THR A 359 -6.75 -12.88 -2.33
N ILE A 360 -7.83 -12.64 -3.07
CA ILE A 360 -9.05 -11.98 -2.57
C ILE A 360 -10.25 -12.91 -2.82
N PRO A 361 -10.65 -13.73 -1.83
CA PRO A 361 -11.78 -14.65 -2.00
C PRO A 361 -13.10 -13.89 -2.15
N SER A 362 -13.86 -14.15 -3.23
CA SER A 362 -15.14 -13.48 -3.49
C SER A 362 -16.15 -13.61 -2.35
N LYS A 363 -16.13 -14.74 -1.63
CA LYS A 363 -16.96 -15.00 -0.44
C LYS A 363 -16.80 -13.95 0.66
N PHE A 364 -15.66 -13.27 0.72
CA PHE A 364 -15.34 -12.30 1.77
C PHE A 364 -15.44 -10.85 1.29
N ILE A 365 -16.02 -10.62 0.11
CA ILE A 365 -16.40 -9.29 -0.35
C ILE A 365 -17.71 -8.88 0.34
N SER A 366 -17.76 -7.68 0.91
CA SER A 366 -18.96 -7.16 1.56
C SER A 366 -20.11 -6.98 0.56
N PRO A 367 -21.38 -6.94 1.02
CA PRO A 367 -22.53 -6.78 0.13
C PRO A 367 -22.49 -5.50 -0.74
N ASP A 368 -21.82 -4.45 -0.28
CA ASP A 368 -21.61 -3.20 -1.03
C ASP A 368 -20.28 -3.20 -1.83
N GLY A 369 -19.48 -4.24 -1.72
CA GLY A 369 -18.20 -4.43 -2.40
C GLY A 369 -17.05 -3.58 -1.85
N LYS A 370 -17.31 -2.72 -0.86
CA LYS A 370 -16.33 -1.74 -0.37
C LYS A 370 -15.33 -2.32 0.61
N THR A 371 -15.66 -3.42 1.28
CA THR A 371 -14.75 -4.15 2.15
C THR A 371 -14.41 -5.49 1.52
N MET A 372 -13.12 -5.77 1.41
CA MET A 372 -12.56 -7.03 0.91
C MET A 372 -11.51 -7.51 1.91
N TYR A 373 -11.13 -8.77 1.80
CA TYR A 373 -10.05 -9.34 2.61
C TYR A 373 -8.98 -9.91 1.71
N VAL A 374 -7.75 -9.43 1.89
CA VAL A 374 -6.56 -9.91 1.19
C VAL A 374 -5.93 -11.01 2.04
N GLN A 375 -5.80 -12.18 1.46
CA GLN A 375 -5.04 -13.30 1.99
C GLN A 375 -3.61 -13.19 1.46
N SER A 376 -2.61 -13.42 2.33
CA SER A 376 -1.19 -13.39 1.97
C SER A 376 -0.36 -14.12 3.02
N ASN A 377 0.81 -14.63 2.66
CA ASN A 377 1.69 -15.33 3.63
C ASN A 377 3.11 -14.84 3.64
N THR A 378 3.80 -15.09 4.76
CA THR A 378 5.25 -15.02 4.82
C THR A 378 5.82 -16.03 5.82
N PHE A 379 6.95 -16.61 5.45
CA PHE A 379 7.86 -17.33 6.35
C PHE A 379 9.23 -16.63 6.47
N MET A 380 9.34 -15.45 5.85
CA MET A 380 10.55 -14.65 5.74
C MET A 380 10.35 -13.30 6.42
N GLY A 381 11.45 -12.57 6.61
CA GLY A 381 11.38 -11.20 7.10
C GLY A 381 11.28 -11.03 8.61
N GLY A 382 11.45 -12.08 9.41
CA GLY A 382 11.48 -11.97 10.88
C GLY A 382 10.11 -12.02 11.56
N THR A 383 9.05 -12.28 10.80
CA THR A 383 7.72 -12.61 11.31
C THR A 383 7.22 -13.88 10.61
N ASN A 384 6.31 -14.60 11.27
CA ASN A 384 5.67 -15.79 10.69
C ASN A 384 4.18 -15.52 10.51
N ASN A 385 3.76 -15.53 9.25
CA ASN A 385 2.37 -15.54 8.84
C ASN A 385 2.19 -16.68 7.81
N TYR A 386 2.23 -17.91 8.32
CA TYR A 386 2.25 -19.15 7.57
C TYR A 386 0.97 -19.97 7.81
N ASN A 387 -0.17 -19.31 7.69
CA ASN A 387 -1.51 -19.84 7.91
C ASN A 387 -2.51 -19.17 6.95
N PHE A 388 -3.77 -19.62 6.87
CA PHE A 388 -4.82 -18.87 6.19
C PHE A 388 -5.13 -17.60 7.00
N SER A 389 -4.44 -16.52 6.66
CA SER A 389 -4.53 -15.21 7.31
C SER A 389 -5.14 -14.19 6.38
N LEU A 390 -5.86 -13.23 6.94
CA LEU A 390 -6.54 -12.18 6.22
C LEU A 390 -6.20 -10.82 6.80
N ARG A 391 -6.11 -9.84 5.90
CA ARG A 391 -6.05 -8.41 6.22
C ARG A 391 -7.16 -7.68 5.49
N LYS A 392 -7.74 -6.67 6.13
CA LYS A 392 -8.84 -5.91 5.56
C LYS A 392 -8.32 -4.94 4.49
N MET A 393 -9.07 -4.85 3.41
CA MET A 393 -8.97 -3.82 2.39
C MET A 393 -10.30 -3.07 2.30
N VAL A 394 -10.25 -1.75 2.32
CA VAL A 394 -11.41 -0.87 2.17
C VAL A 394 -11.21 0.02 0.94
N VAL A 395 -12.19 0.05 0.06
CA VAL A 395 -12.21 0.88 -1.15
C VAL A 395 -13.46 1.75 -1.15
N GLU A 396 -13.32 2.99 -1.62
CA GLU A 396 -14.45 3.89 -1.83
C GLU A 396 -14.49 4.33 -3.29
N PRO A 397 -15.55 3.99 -4.05
CA PRO A 397 -15.72 4.48 -5.42
C PRO A 397 -15.78 6.00 -5.46
N TYR A 398 -15.13 6.58 -6.46
CA TYR A 398 -15.12 8.01 -6.65
C TYR A 398 -16.51 8.53 -7.03
N VAL A 399 -16.95 9.54 -6.29
CA VAL A 399 -18.12 10.35 -6.64
C VAL A 399 -17.67 11.80 -6.72
N SER A 400 -17.88 12.41 -7.89
CA SER A 400 -17.56 13.83 -8.08
C SER A 400 -18.27 14.66 -7.02
N SER A 401 -17.51 15.54 -6.37
CA SER A 401 -17.99 16.40 -5.30
C SER A 401 -17.45 17.81 -5.45
N THR A 402 -18.13 18.76 -4.82
CA THR A 402 -17.68 20.15 -4.73
C THR A 402 -17.48 20.46 -3.25
N PRO A 403 -16.39 21.11 -2.86
CA PRO A 403 -16.13 21.38 -1.44
C PRO A 403 -17.18 22.33 -0.86
N THR A 404 -17.84 21.93 0.22
CA THR A 404 -18.89 22.72 0.90
C THR A 404 -18.46 23.23 2.27
N ASN A 405 -17.30 22.82 2.78
CA ASN A 405 -16.81 23.26 4.08
C ASN A 405 -16.47 24.75 4.06
N SER A 406 -16.90 25.43 5.13
CA SER A 406 -16.61 26.85 5.36
C SER A 406 -15.35 27.01 6.20
N LYS A 407 -14.75 28.19 6.19
CA LYS A 407 -13.59 28.47 7.02
C LYS A 407 -13.92 28.33 8.51
N ASN A 408 -13.28 27.38 9.18
CA ASN A 408 -13.42 27.07 10.60
C ASN A 408 -12.07 26.61 11.19
N ASN A 409 -12.07 26.09 12.42
CA ASN A 409 -10.85 25.56 13.04
C ASN A 409 -10.92 24.02 13.18
N ASP A 410 -11.75 23.36 12.37
CA ASP A 410 -11.93 21.92 12.43
C ASP A 410 -10.79 21.25 11.66
N ASN A 411 -10.17 20.24 12.26
CA ASN A 411 -9.11 19.47 11.60
C ASN A 411 -9.75 18.48 10.61
N LEU A 412 -9.53 18.69 9.32
CA LEU A 412 -10.02 17.85 8.23
C LEU A 412 -9.43 16.43 8.27
N ALA A 413 -8.29 16.23 8.96
CA ALA A 413 -7.72 14.90 9.14
C ALA A 413 -8.52 14.01 10.11
N VAL A 414 -9.50 14.56 10.86
CA VAL A 414 -10.35 13.81 11.80
C VAL A 414 -11.84 14.18 11.67
N ILE A 415 -12.21 14.80 10.54
CA ILE A 415 -13.56 15.37 10.37
C ILE A 415 -14.64 14.31 10.15
N ASP A 416 -14.27 13.19 9.54
CA ASP A 416 -15.11 12.01 9.39
C ASP A 416 -14.26 10.75 9.14
N GLU A 417 -14.95 9.61 9.18
CA GLU A 417 -14.38 8.26 8.99
C GLU A 417 -13.84 8.01 7.58
N SER A 418 -14.01 8.94 6.61
CA SER A 418 -13.49 8.78 5.25
C SER A 418 -12.00 9.13 5.12
N THR A 419 -11.40 9.72 6.15
CA THR A 419 -9.99 10.12 6.12
C THR A 419 -9.12 8.87 6.02
N THR A 420 -8.46 8.71 4.88
CA THR A 420 -7.60 7.56 4.58
C THR A 420 -6.14 8.00 4.56
N PRO A 421 -5.29 7.53 5.49
CA PRO A 421 -3.87 7.89 5.51
C PRO A 421 -3.16 7.38 4.25
N ILE A 422 -2.24 8.18 3.75
CA ILE A 422 -1.32 7.81 2.66
C ILE A 422 0.11 8.15 3.05
N ASN A 423 1.04 7.34 2.56
CA ASN A 423 2.45 7.44 2.89
C ASN A 423 3.28 6.75 1.79
N LYS A 424 4.58 7.04 1.73
CA LYS A 424 5.49 6.23 0.91
C LYS A 424 5.62 4.83 1.50
N VAL A 425 5.86 4.75 2.81
CA VAL A 425 6.00 3.51 3.60
C VAL A 425 5.93 3.90 5.09
N ALA A 426 5.38 3.03 5.93
CA ALA A 426 5.38 3.21 7.39
C ALA A 426 6.32 2.12 7.94
N HIS A 427 7.43 2.51 8.56
CA HIS A 427 8.47 1.56 8.97
C HIS A 427 7.98 0.60 10.04
N PHE A 428 7.07 1.02 10.92
CA PHE A 428 6.50 0.17 11.98
C PHE A 428 4.99 -0.12 11.82
N GLY A 429 4.35 0.41 10.78
CA GLY A 429 2.92 0.22 10.50
C GLY A 429 1.99 1.09 11.35
N ASN A 430 2.48 2.15 11.99
CA ASN A 430 1.68 3.00 12.88
C ASN A 430 1.01 4.17 12.14
N VAL A 431 0.17 3.85 11.15
CA VAL A 431 -0.53 4.88 10.35
C VAL A 431 -1.55 5.70 11.16
N ASP A 432 -2.05 5.16 12.28
CA ASP A 432 -2.97 5.86 13.18
C ASP A 432 -2.29 7.04 13.91
N TYR A 433 -0.95 7.10 13.95
CA TYR A 433 -0.21 8.22 14.56
C TYR A 433 -0.33 9.51 13.76
N PHE A 434 -0.84 9.47 12.52
CA PHE A 434 -0.84 10.67 11.69
C PHE A 434 -1.89 11.68 12.17
N ASN A 435 -2.99 11.24 12.78
CA ASN A 435 -4.12 12.09 13.12
C ASN A 435 -4.80 11.73 14.46
N ASN A 436 -4.13 11.01 15.37
CA ASN A 436 -4.72 10.66 16.66
C ASN A 436 -4.60 11.78 17.72
N GLY A 437 -3.87 12.87 17.40
CA GLY A 437 -3.68 14.02 18.27
C GLY A 437 -2.55 13.87 19.28
N ILE A 438 -1.77 12.78 19.26
CA ILE A 438 -0.64 12.51 20.15
C ILE A 438 0.66 12.85 19.43
N LYS A 439 1.13 14.08 19.62
CA LYS A 439 2.27 14.67 18.89
C LYS A 439 3.64 14.07 19.25
N GLU A 440 3.70 13.36 20.37
CA GLU A 440 4.89 12.72 20.94
C GLU A 440 5.09 11.29 20.43
N GLU A 441 4.12 10.74 19.68
CA GLU A 441 4.31 9.50 18.94
C GLU A 441 5.17 9.72 17.70
N SER A 442 5.68 8.64 17.13
CA SER A 442 6.56 8.71 15.98
C SER A 442 6.44 7.47 15.11
N GLU A 443 6.27 7.72 13.82
CA GLU A 443 6.52 6.79 12.73
C GLU A 443 7.64 7.36 11.84
N ASP A 444 8.32 6.51 11.07
CA ASP A 444 9.28 6.92 10.07
C ASP A 444 9.13 6.12 8.78
N SER A 445 9.72 6.62 7.69
CA SER A 445 9.60 6.01 6.36
C SER A 445 10.81 5.17 5.98
N TRP A 446 11.64 4.71 6.92
CA TRP A 446 12.79 3.89 6.57
C TRP A 446 12.33 2.56 5.97
N ASN A 447 12.81 2.26 4.75
CA ASN A 447 12.42 1.07 3.99
C ASN A 447 13.60 0.43 3.26
N ASN A 448 14.84 0.78 3.61
CA ASN A 448 16.07 0.33 2.94
C ASN A 448 16.24 0.77 1.47
N GLU A 449 15.37 1.64 0.95
CA GLU A 449 15.48 2.24 -0.38
C GLU A 449 16.19 3.59 -0.31
N ARG A 450 17.11 3.88 -1.24
CA ARG A 450 17.69 5.22 -1.44
C ARG A 450 16.69 6.11 -2.17
N LYS A 451 15.69 6.58 -1.44
CA LYS A 451 14.61 7.38 -2.02
C LYS A 451 14.99 8.85 -2.20
N THR A 452 14.58 9.40 -3.35
CA THR A 452 14.73 10.82 -3.70
C THR A 452 13.51 11.66 -3.29
N VAL A 453 12.41 11.00 -2.95
CA VAL A 453 11.14 11.61 -2.57
C VAL A 453 10.48 10.77 -1.47
N ASP A 454 9.79 11.46 -0.57
CA ASP A 454 9.07 10.89 0.56
C ASP A 454 7.83 11.74 0.85
N TRP A 455 6.78 11.15 1.43
CA TRP A 455 5.52 11.86 1.68
C TRP A 455 4.65 11.23 2.76
N TRP A 456 3.82 12.09 3.36
CA TRP A 456 2.77 11.75 4.32
C TRP A 456 1.52 12.56 3.99
N GLY A 457 0.33 11.98 4.14
CA GLY A 457 -0.88 12.68 3.75
C GLY A 457 -2.16 11.92 4.01
N TYR A 458 -3.23 12.44 3.42
CA TYR A 458 -4.56 11.83 3.44
C TYR A 458 -5.21 11.91 2.07
N THR A 459 -6.16 11.00 1.86
CA THR A 459 -7.18 11.10 0.82
C THR A 459 -8.56 10.98 1.46
N TRP A 460 -9.57 11.53 0.80
CA TRP A 460 -10.96 11.54 1.26
C TRP A 460 -11.89 11.12 0.12
N ASN A 461 -13.10 10.70 0.49
CA ASN A 461 -14.13 10.33 -0.48
C ASN A 461 -14.87 11.51 -1.12
N LYS A 462 -14.56 12.73 -0.68
CA LYS A 462 -15.11 13.98 -1.20
C LYS A 462 -14.09 15.11 -1.09
N SER A 463 -14.28 16.15 -1.86
CA SER A 463 -13.40 17.31 -1.86
C SER A 463 -13.66 18.25 -0.69
N TYR A 464 -12.59 18.82 -0.16
CA TYR A 464 -12.60 19.87 0.85
C TYR A 464 -11.85 21.11 0.37
N ASN A 465 -12.33 22.30 0.76
CA ASN A 465 -11.52 23.51 0.76
C ASN A 465 -10.45 23.38 1.84
N MET A 466 -9.25 23.88 1.61
CA MET A 466 -8.15 23.88 2.56
C MET A 466 -7.14 24.97 2.24
N ASN A 467 -6.40 25.41 3.25
CA ASN A 467 -5.36 26.43 3.09
C ASN A 467 -4.23 26.33 4.13
N THR A 468 -4.28 25.32 5.01
CA THR A 468 -3.29 25.14 6.07
C THR A 468 -3.05 23.66 6.34
N VAL A 469 -1.78 23.29 6.50
CA VAL A 469 -1.33 21.98 6.97
C VAL A 469 -0.39 22.19 8.16
N LYS A 470 -0.57 21.47 9.27
CA LYS A 470 0.39 21.45 10.37
C LYS A 470 1.06 20.09 10.40
N TYR A 471 2.38 20.08 10.22
CA TYR A 471 3.19 18.89 10.25
C TYR A 471 4.02 18.88 11.53
N THR A 472 3.79 17.88 12.37
CA THR A 472 4.62 17.59 13.53
C THR A 472 5.61 16.49 13.16
N THR A 473 6.90 16.81 13.26
CA THR A 473 7.97 15.85 13.01
C THR A 473 7.94 14.70 14.01
N GLY A 474 8.40 13.52 13.59
CA GLY A 474 8.62 12.40 14.51
C GLY A 474 9.99 12.49 15.20
N ASN A 475 10.57 11.33 15.48
CA ASN A 475 11.95 11.19 15.97
C ASN A 475 12.97 11.70 14.93
N MET A 476 14.08 12.25 15.42
CA MET A 476 15.24 12.63 14.60
C MET A 476 16.39 11.68 14.88
N PHE A 477 17.04 11.20 13.83
CA PHE A 477 18.16 10.26 13.91
C PHE A 477 19.42 10.90 13.33
N SER A 478 20.59 10.33 13.61
CA SER A 478 21.84 10.85 13.03
C SER A 478 21.92 10.69 11.51
N ASP A 479 21.09 9.82 10.93
CA ASP A 479 21.13 9.39 9.55
C ASP A 479 19.83 9.62 8.78
N GLY A 480 18.80 10.22 9.40
CA GLY A 480 17.55 10.59 8.76
C GLY A 480 16.50 11.12 9.74
N GLY A 481 15.27 11.32 9.25
CA GLY A 481 14.12 11.81 10.02
C GLY A 481 13.60 13.19 9.62
N TRP A 482 14.23 13.87 8.66
CA TRP A 482 13.83 15.21 8.21
C TRP A 482 13.73 15.30 6.69
N PHE A 483 13.06 16.35 6.19
CA PHE A 483 13.08 16.72 4.78
C PHE A 483 14.22 17.70 4.48
N THR A 484 14.88 17.61 3.34
CA THR A 484 15.84 18.63 2.86
C THR A 484 15.18 19.66 1.95
N ASP A 485 14.03 19.30 1.38
CA ASP A 485 13.09 20.21 0.75
C ASP A 485 11.68 19.69 1.08
N VAL A 486 10.74 20.58 1.39
CA VAL A 486 9.38 20.19 1.80
C VAL A 486 8.36 21.12 1.15
N LYS A 487 7.32 20.51 0.59
CA LYS A 487 6.20 21.16 -0.08
C LYS A 487 4.88 20.57 0.42
N VAL A 488 3.80 21.23 0.06
CA VAL A 488 2.43 20.72 0.20
C VAL A 488 1.82 20.56 -1.18
N GLN A 489 1.17 19.43 -1.40
CA GLN A 489 0.37 19.17 -2.60
C GLN A 489 -1.07 18.84 -2.21
N VAL A 490 -2.02 19.24 -3.05
CA VAL A 490 -3.41 18.80 -2.99
C VAL A 490 -3.75 17.94 -4.19
N ARG A 491 -4.66 16.99 -4.03
CA ARG A 491 -5.14 16.15 -5.12
C ARG A 491 -6.41 16.76 -5.72
N GLN A 492 -6.39 17.03 -7.02
CA GLN A 492 -7.53 17.54 -7.79
C GLN A 492 -7.66 16.69 -9.05
N ASN A 493 -8.83 16.10 -9.29
CA ASN A 493 -9.07 15.24 -10.45
C ASN A 493 -7.99 14.15 -10.60
N PHE A 494 -7.63 13.49 -9.49
CA PHE A 494 -6.60 12.43 -9.42
C PHE A 494 -5.16 12.89 -9.68
N GLU A 495 -4.91 14.18 -9.89
CA GLU A 495 -3.57 14.74 -10.04
C GLU A 495 -3.11 15.45 -8.78
N TRP A 496 -1.85 15.24 -8.39
CA TRP A 496 -1.21 15.95 -7.28
C TRP A 496 -0.63 17.29 -7.76
N ILE A 497 -1.08 18.39 -7.17
CA ILE A 497 -0.74 19.76 -7.60
C ILE A 497 -0.09 20.52 -6.44
N ASP A 498 1.07 21.14 -6.71
CA ASP A 498 1.75 22.04 -5.76
C ASP A 498 0.83 23.22 -5.39
N VAL A 499 0.68 23.48 -4.08
CA VAL A 499 -0.10 24.64 -3.61
C VAL A 499 0.62 25.96 -3.92
N LYS A 500 -0.14 27.06 -4.02
CA LYS A 500 0.38 28.39 -4.34
C LYS A 500 0.64 29.22 -3.09
N ASN A 501 1.63 30.12 -3.17
CA ASN A 501 2.03 31.02 -2.08
C ASN A 501 2.31 30.30 -0.75
N LEU A 502 2.92 29.11 -0.82
CA LEU A 502 3.29 28.33 0.35
C LEU A 502 4.23 29.11 1.26
N SER A 503 3.86 29.23 2.53
CA SER A 503 4.71 29.76 3.60
C SER A 503 4.74 28.81 4.78
N VAL A 504 5.84 28.78 5.51
CA VAL A 504 6.04 27.86 6.65
C VAL A 504 6.39 28.67 7.89
N THR A 505 5.79 28.35 9.04
CA THR A 505 6.13 28.99 10.32
C THR A 505 6.16 27.96 11.46
N PRO A 506 7.25 27.91 12.26
CA PRO A 506 8.53 28.58 12.02
C PRO A 506 9.19 28.11 10.70
N ASP A 507 10.26 28.77 10.26
CA ASP A 507 11.01 28.32 9.09
C ASP A 507 11.50 26.88 9.30
N TYR A 508 11.28 26.00 8.33
CA TYR A 508 11.74 24.61 8.40
C TYR A 508 13.25 24.56 8.08
N PRO A 509 14.11 24.09 9.01
CA PRO A 509 15.56 24.23 8.88
C PRO A 509 16.24 23.27 7.89
N LYS A 510 15.47 22.39 7.21
CA LYS A 510 15.92 21.51 6.11
C LYS A 510 17.08 20.55 6.48
N ASP A 511 17.33 20.38 7.77
CA ASP A 511 18.34 19.49 8.34
C ASP A 511 17.81 18.85 9.64
N GLN A 512 18.66 18.07 10.34
CA GLN A 512 18.29 17.40 11.59
C GLN A 512 17.83 18.37 12.69
N THR A 513 18.16 19.67 12.61
CA THR A 513 17.67 20.69 13.56
C THR A 513 16.19 20.99 13.42
N ALA A 514 15.50 20.38 12.44
CA ALA A 514 14.04 20.34 12.37
C ALA A 514 13.42 19.85 13.68
N GLY A 515 14.18 19.05 14.44
CA GLY A 515 13.89 18.75 15.82
C GLY A 515 12.80 17.70 15.96
N LYS A 516 12.84 17.00 17.08
CA LYS A 516 11.87 15.96 17.41
C LYS A 516 10.56 16.61 17.91
N HIS A 517 9.42 16.12 17.42
CA HIS A 517 8.07 16.57 17.82
C HIS A 517 7.84 18.08 17.70
N GLN A 518 8.42 18.70 16.66
CA GLN A 518 8.23 20.12 16.37
C GLN A 518 7.15 20.29 15.32
N THR A 519 6.18 21.16 15.59
CA THR A 519 5.12 21.48 14.65
C THR A 519 5.50 22.66 13.76
N TYR A 520 5.41 22.44 12.45
CA TYR A 520 5.56 23.44 11.40
C TYR A 520 4.21 23.67 10.72
N THR A 521 3.78 24.93 10.67
CA THR A 521 2.52 25.32 10.03
C THR A 521 2.80 25.82 8.62
N PHE A 522 2.29 25.09 7.64
CA PHE A 522 2.31 25.42 6.23
C PHE A 522 0.99 26.11 5.88
N THR A 523 1.04 27.35 5.40
CA THR A 523 -0.13 28.09 4.89
C THR A 523 0.04 28.39 3.41
N PHE A 524 -1.06 28.42 2.68
CA PHE A 524 -1.08 28.61 1.24
C PHE A 524 -2.40 29.25 0.81
N ASP A 525 -2.51 29.64 -0.46
CA ASP A 525 -3.75 30.18 -1.02
C ASP A 525 -4.92 29.21 -0.79
N ASP A 526 -6.13 29.75 -0.60
CA ASP A 526 -7.35 28.96 -0.61
C ASP A 526 -7.40 28.07 -1.86
N THR A 527 -7.48 26.77 -1.64
CA THR A 527 -7.61 25.76 -2.70
C THR A 527 -8.55 24.65 -2.25
N TRP A 528 -8.73 23.65 -3.09
CA TRP A 528 -9.56 22.49 -2.79
C TRP A 528 -8.87 21.19 -3.22
N GLY A 529 -9.37 20.07 -2.72
CA GLY A 529 -8.92 18.76 -3.17
C GLY A 529 -9.59 17.63 -2.39
N ASP A 530 -9.51 16.42 -2.92
CA ASP A 530 -9.91 15.18 -2.26
C ASP A 530 -8.71 14.43 -1.66
N GLY A 531 -7.55 15.08 -1.60
CA GLY A 531 -6.37 14.61 -0.91
C GLY A 531 -5.38 15.73 -0.65
N VAL A 532 -4.50 15.53 0.33
CA VAL A 532 -3.39 16.43 0.65
C VAL A 532 -2.19 15.61 1.09
N ARG A 533 -0.98 16.06 0.76
CA ARG A 533 0.25 15.48 1.28
C ARG A 533 1.32 16.53 1.51
N ILE A 534 2.14 16.31 2.54
CA ILE A 534 3.48 16.88 2.58
C ILE A 534 4.40 15.96 1.79
N ILE A 535 5.29 16.55 0.99
CA ILE A 535 6.16 15.81 0.08
C ILE A 535 7.49 16.52 -0.07
N GLY A 536 8.57 15.76 -0.22
CA GLY A 536 9.89 16.34 -0.30
C GLY A 536 11.01 15.32 -0.43
N THR A 537 12.25 15.80 -0.56
CA THR A 537 13.43 14.93 -0.55
C THR A 537 13.82 14.61 0.89
N PRO A 538 13.86 13.33 1.29
CA PRO A 538 14.25 12.97 2.64
C PRO A 538 15.75 13.20 2.86
N GLY A 539 16.11 13.63 4.06
CA GLY A 539 17.47 13.94 4.45
C GLY A 539 18.21 12.78 5.09
N GLY A 540 19.47 13.06 5.42
CA GLY A 540 20.36 12.12 6.08
C GLY A 540 20.92 11.05 5.16
N SER A 541 21.87 10.26 5.69
CA SER A 541 22.55 9.23 4.89
C SER A 541 21.66 8.02 4.55
N LYS A 542 20.51 7.86 5.23
CA LYS A 542 19.55 6.76 5.05
C LYS A 542 18.24 7.18 4.37
N THR A 543 18.14 8.44 3.91
CA THR A 543 17.06 8.97 3.07
C THR A 543 15.67 8.57 3.58
N PHE A 544 15.31 8.97 4.81
CA PHE A 544 13.95 8.78 5.34
C PHE A 544 13.51 10.01 6.14
N THR A 545 12.21 10.18 6.31
CA THR A 545 11.59 11.22 7.15
C THR A 545 10.77 10.59 8.27
N SER A 546 10.38 11.39 9.27
CA SER A 546 9.54 10.93 10.37
C SER A 546 8.34 11.84 10.58
N ILE A 547 7.29 11.30 11.18
CA ILE A 547 6.03 12.00 11.45
C ILE A 547 5.53 11.65 12.85
N GLY A 548 5.00 12.65 13.55
CA GLY A 548 4.27 12.46 14.80
C GLY A 548 2.81 12.92 14.74
N GLU A 549 2.45 13.82 13.82
CA GLU A 549 1.06 14.23 13.55
C GLU A 549 1.02 15.07 12.25
N LEU A 550 -0.05 14.95 11.48
CA LEU A 550 -0.36 15.78 10.31
C LEU A 550 -1.82 16.25 10.38
N GLU A 551 -2.00 17.55 10.61
CA GLU A 551 -3.30 18.19 10.73
C GLU A 551 -3.60 19.04 9.48
N VAL A 552 -4.86 19.13 9.06
CA VAL A 552 -5.27 19.84 7.84
C VAL A 552 -6.44 20.76 8.15
N TYR A 553 -6.42 22.00 7.66
CA TYR A 553 -7.45 22.99 7.97
C TYR A 553 -7.87 23.82 6.77
N TYR A 554 -9.11 24.31 6.84
CA TYR A 554 -9.58 25.47 6.09
C TYR A 554 -9.77 26.63 7.05
N ALA A 555 -8.67 27.28 7.44
CA ALA A 555 -8.70 28.33 8.43
C ALA A 555 -9.11 29.67 7.81
N LYS A 556 -9.81 30.51 8.57
CA LYS A 556 -9.82 31.97 8.28
C LYS A 556 -8.36 32.39 8.29
N GLU A 557 -7.94 33.15 7.27
CA GLU A 557 -6.56 33.65 7.14
C GLU A 557 -6.02 33.87 8.53
N THR A 558 -5.02 33.08 8.92
CA THR A 558 -4.24 33.47 10.08
C THR A 558 -3.48 34.65 9.52
N PRO A 559 -3.81 35.91 9.89
CA PRO A 559 -2.92 36.99 9.53
C PRO A 559 -1.59 36.59 10.14
N GLN A 560 -0.51 36.71 9.39
CA GLN A 560 0.81 36.61 9.96
C GLN A 560 0.85 37.37 11.31
N GLY A 561 1.03 36.59 12.38
CA GLY A 561 1.45 37.07 13.68
C GLY A 561 0.35 37.61 14.59
N VAL A 562 -0.07 36.78 15.55
CA VAL A 562 -0.22 37.11 16.97
C VAL A 562 -0.77 38.52 17.23
N GLY A 563 -2.07 38.73 17.01
CA GLY A 563 -2.78 39.95 17.40
C GLY A 563 -3.49 39.80 18.76
N ALA A 564 -3.82 40.92 19.40
CA ALA A 564 -4.58 40.95 20.64
C ALA A 564 -6.02 40.44 20.48
N ALA A 565 -6.59 40.55 19.27
CA ALA A 565 -7.88 39.94 18.95
C ALA A 565 -7.82 38.40 19.01
N ASP A 566 -6.74 37.79 18.51
CA ASP A 566 -6.54 36.34 18.55
C ASP A 566 -6.26 35.85 19.98
N MET A 567 -5.46 36.61 20.72
CA MET A 567 -5.23 36.34 22.14
C MET A 567 -6.52 36.44 22.95
N LYS A 568 -7.42 37.36 22.61
CA LYS A 568 -8.72 37.49 23.27
C LYS A 568 -9.59 36.26 23.00
N ALA A 569 -9.67 35.82 21.75
CA ALA A 569 -10.37 34.58 21.40
C ALA A 569 -9.75 33.35 22.09
N LEU A 570 -8.43 33.34 22.29
CA LEU A 570 -7.75 32.28 23.05
C LEU A 570 -8.14 32.29 24.53
N VAL A 571 -8.24 33.46 25.17
CA VAL A 571 -8.74 33.58 26.55
C VAL A 571 -10.20 33.09 26.66
N GLU A 572 -11.06 33.48 25.73
CA GLU A 572 -12.47 33.04 25.70
C GLU A 572 -12.58 31.51 25.58
N ARG A 573 -11.75 30.88 24.72
CA ARG A 573 -11.70 29.41 24.62
C ARG A 573 -11.16 28.73 25.88
N PHE A 574 -10.18 29.33 26.56
CA PHE A 574 -9.69 28.79 27.83
C PHE A 574 -10.72 28.93 28.96
N GLU A 575 -11.53 29.99 28.95
CA GLU A 575 -12.68 30.13 29.85
C GLU A 575 -13.72 29.03 29.61
N GLU A 576 -14.07 28.75 28.35
CA GLU A 576 -14.99 27.66 27.99
C GLU A 576 -14.47 26.28 28.41
N LYS A 577 -13.15 26.09 28.40
CA LYS A 577 -12.49 24.83 28.80
C LYS A 577 -12.23 24.72 30.30
N GLY A 578 -12.65 25.70 31.11
CA GLY A 578 -12.48 25.67 32.56
C GLY A 578 -11.03 25.84 33.02
N GLU A 579 -10.17 26.45 32.19
CA GLU A 579 -8.74 26.68 32.49
C GLU A 579 -8.51 27.90 33.41
N PHE A 580 -9.60 28.53 33.87
CA PHE A 580 -9.59 29.62 34.83
C PHE A 580 -10.41 29.25 36.07
N ALA A 581 -9.93 29.64 37.25
CA ALA A 581 -10.61 29.36 38.52
C ALA A 581 -11.98 30.08 38.64
N ASN A 582 -12.16 31.19 37.94
CA ASN A 582 -13.42 31.93 37.88
C ASN A 582 -13.49 32.85 36.65
N ARG A 583 -14.69 33.34 36.34
CA ARG A 583 -14.94 34.24 35.21
C ARG A 583 -14.23 35.59 35.31
N ASP A 584 -13.94 36.06 36.53
CA ASP A 584 -13.27 37.35 36.72
C ASP A 584 -11.80 37.31 36.28
N ALA A 585 -11.13 36.17 36.44
CA ALA A 585 -9.77 35.94 35.94
C ALA A 585 -9.71 36.08 34.41
N ALA A 586 -10.55 35.35 33.69
CA ALA A 586 -10.67 35.44 32.23
C ALA A 586 -11.09 36.85 31.78
N ARG A 587 -12.11 37.43 32.43
CA ARG A 587 -12.62 38.76 32.09
C ARG A 587 -11.57 39.86 32.21
N SER A 588 -10.71 39.80 33.23
CA SER A 588 -9.65 40.79 33.41
C SER A 588 -8.62 40.77 32.27
N LEU A 589 -8.27 39.58 31.75
CA LEU A 589 -7.41 39.41 30.58
C LEU A 589 -8.09 39.94 29.31
N ILE A 590 -9.39 39.63 29.12
CA ILE A 590 -10.17 40.12 27.98
C ILE A 590 -10.25 41.65 27.95
N ILE A 591 -10.48 42.30 29.10
CA ILE A 591 -10.52 43.77 29.20
C ILE A 591 -9.17 44.35 28.78
N HIS A 592 -8.07 43.76 29.25
CA HIS A 592 -6.72 44.22 28.92
C HIS A 592 -6.42 44.07 27.43
N LEU A 593 -6.73 42.90 26.85
CA LEU A 593 -6.52 42.63 25.42
C LEU A 593 -7.41 43.49 24.52
N THR A 594 -8.61 43.85 24.98
CA THR A 594 -9.48 44.80 24.24
C THR A 594 -8.82 46.18 24.12
N ALA A 595 -8.08 46.62 25.16
CA ALA A 595 -7.31 47.87 25.07
C ALA A 595 -6.11 47.74 24.11
N VAL A 596 -5.45 46.58 24.08
CA VAL A 596 -4.33 46.31 23.17
C VAL A 596 -4.79 46.26 21.72
N ASP A 597 -5.88 45.55 21.42
CA ASP A 597 -6.50 45.50 20.08
C ASP A 597 -6.80 46.91 19.56
N HIS A 598 -7.34 47.78 20.42
CA HIS A 598 -7.55 49.17 20.07
C HIS A 598 -6.25 49.95 19.74
N PHE A 599 -5.12 49.62 20.38
CA PHE A 599 -3.83 50.22 20.04
C PHE A 599 -3.22 49.64 18.76
N GLU A 600 -3.39 48.34 18.52
CA GLU A 600 -2.96 47.70 17.27
C GLU A 600 -3.68 48.28 16.05
N ARG A 601 -5.00 48.45 16.13
CA ARG A 601 -5.80 49.07 15.05
C ARG A 601 -5.44 50.53 14.75
N ARG A 602 -4.72 51.19 15.67
CA ARG A 602 -4.21 52.56 15.51
C ARG A 602 -2.72 52.60 15.21
N GLU A 603 -2.10 51.45 14.97
CA GLU A 603 -0.66 51.30 14.72
C GLU A 603 0.22 51.96 15.81
N ALA A 604 -0.27 51.99 17.06
CA ALA A 604 0.40 52.66 18.17
C ALA A 604 1.43 51.73 18.85
N ALA A 605 2.50 51.39 18.12
CA ALA A 605 3.49 50.37 18.49
C ALA A 605 4.03 50.48 19.93
N GLU A 606 4.45 51.67 20.37
CA GLU A 606 4.93 51.88 21.75
C GLU A 606 3.88 51.54 22.81
N LYS A 607 2.60 51.83 22.53
CA LYS A 607 1.50 51.52 23.43
C LYS A 607 1.19 50.03 23.45
N VAL A 608 1.25 49.35 22.31
CA VAL A 608 1.07 47.90 22.23
C VAL A 608 2.12 47.21 23.10
N VAL A 609 3.41 47.50 22.90
CA VAL A 609 4.51 46.91 23.68
C VAL A 609 4.37 47.21 25.18
N LYS A 610 4.05 48.46 25.55
CA LYS A 610 3.86 48.85 26.95
C LYS A 610 2.71 48.11 27.61
N HIS A 611 1.59 47.94 26.92
CA HIS A 611 0.43 47.25 27.47
C HIS A 611 0.64 45.74 27.53
N MET A 612 1.36 45.14 26.57
CA MET A 612 1.68 43.71 26.62
C MET A 612 2.64 43.36 27.75
N LYS A 613 3.61 44.23 28.10
CA LYS A 613 4.43 44.05 29.31
C LYS A 613 3.57 43.98 30.59
N ARG A 614 2.52 44.79 30.67
CA ARG A 614 1.58 44.76 31.80
C ARG A 614 0.63 43.55 31.76
N PHE A 615 0.30 43.08 30.55
CA PHE A 615 -0.49 41.87 30.37
C PHE A 615 0.26 40.64 30.91
N LYS A 616 1.57 40.54 30.63
CA LYS A 616 2.41 39.47 31.19
C LYS A 616 2.45 39.50 32.72
N VAL A 617 2.60 40.67 33.33
CA VAL A 617 2.53 40.81 34.80
C VAL A 617 1.17 40.35 35.36
N LEU A 618 0.08 40.60 34.63
CA LEU A 618 -1.24 40.11 35.03
C LEU A 618 -1.34 38.58 34.92
N LEU A 619 -0.76 37.97 33.87
CA LEU A 619 -0.67 36.52 33.73
C LEU A 619 0.15 35.90 34.87
N ASP A 620 1.31 36.47 35.18
CA ASP A 620 2.19 35.99 36.27
C ASP A 620 1.43 36.00 37.61
N HIS A 621 0.74 37.10 37.91
CA HIS A 621 -0.09 37.21 39.11
C HIS A 621 -1.25 36.20 39.14
N GLN A 622 -1.88 35.92 37.99
CA GLN A 622 -2.94 34.89 37.93
C GLN A 622 -2.37 33.49 38.11
N GLN A 623 -1.16 33.21 37.60
CA GLN A 623 -0.50 31.93 37.77
C GLN A 623 -0.10 31.70 39.23
N ASP A 624 0.55 32.70 39.86
CA ASP A 624 0.92 32.66 41.28
C ASP A 624 -0.29 32.49 42.21
N GLY A 625 -1.44 33.03 41.80
CA GLY A 625 -2.71 32.93 42.53
C GLY A 625 -3.56 31.70 42.19
N GLU A 626 -3.05 30.77 41.39
CA GLU A 626 -3.77 29.57 40.90
C GLU A 626 -5.11 29.91 40.21
N LEU A 627 -5.22 31.09 39.60
CA LEU A 627 -6.42 31.58 38.93
C LEU A 627 -6.51 31.17 37.45
N ILE A 628 -5.40 30.70 36.89
CA ILE A 628 -5.23 30.21 35.53
C ILE A 628 -4.42 28.92 35.58
N SER A 629 -4.68 27.98 34.67
CA SER A 629 -3.87 26.77 34.57
C SER A 629 -2.49 27.04 33.97
N GLU A 630 -1.51 26.20 34.31
CA GLU A 630 -0.15 26.26 33.73
C GLU A 630 -0.18 26.22 32.19
N ARG A 631 -1.08 25.42 31.60
CA ARG A 631 -1.27 25.32 30.16
C ARG A 631 -1.72 26.65 29.55
N ALA A 632 -2.77 27.26 30.11
CA ALA A 632 -3.31 28.51 29.60
C ALA A 632 -2.33 29.67 29.82
N PHE A 633 -1.61 29.68 30.96
CA PHE A 633 -0.53 30.62 31.24
C PHE A 633 0.59 30.55 30.20
N GLN A 634 1.18 29.37 29.97
CA GLN A 634 2.29 29.20 29.01
C GLN A 634 1.88 29.63 27.60
N ALA A 635 0.67 29.25 27.16
CA ALA A 635 0.16 29.62 25.85
C ALA A 635 -0.03 31.14 25.71
N LEU A 636 -0.69 31.80 26.65
CA LEU A 636 -0.94 33.24 26.61
C LEU A 636 0.34 34.06 26.78
N HIS A 637 1.29 33.58 27.60
CA HIS A 637 2.59 34.23 27.79
C HIS A 637 3.43 34.14 26.51
N SER A 638 3.47 33.00 25.83
CA SER A 638 4.14 32.84 24.54
C SER A 638 3.56 33.75 23.45
N HIS A 639 2.23 33.84 23.37
CA HIS A 639 1.57 34.79 22.46
C HIS A 639 1.88 36.24 22.85
N ALA A 640 1.94 36.58 24.13
CA ALA A 640 2.32 37.92 24.55
C ALA A 640 3.73 38.29 24.07
N ASP A 641 4.68 37.36 24.16
CA ASP A 641 6.06 37.56 23.71
C ASP A 641 6.16 37.73 22.19
N ALA A 642 5.43 36.93 21.42
CA ALA A 642 5.41 37.03 19.97
C ALA A 642 4.76 38.35 19.48
N LEU A 643 3.66 38.79 20.11
CA LEU A 643 3.04 40.09 19.82
C LEU A 643 3.98 41.25 20.18
N MET A 644 4.66 41.18 21.32
CA MET A 644 5.65 42.19 21.69
C MET A 644 6.80 42.26 20.68
N LYS A 645 7.37 41.12 20.29
CA LYS A 645 8.47 41.05 19.32
C LYS A 645 8.08 41.66 17.97
N LYS A 646 6.86 41.38 17.49
CA LYS A 646 6.30 41.95 16.26
C LYS A 646 6.30 43.48 16.29
N TRP A 647 5.79 44.08 17.37
CA TRP A 647 5.70 45.54 17.46
C TRP A 647 7.02 46.22 17.87
N GLU A 648 7.90 45.55 18.60
CA GLU A 648 9.27 46.06 18.86
C GLU A 648 10.11 46.13 17.58
N GLN A 649 9.89 45.25 16.61
CA GLN A 649 10.53 45.34 15.28
C GLN A 649 10.01 46.55 14.48
N SER A 650 8.74 46.92 14.62
CA SER A 650 8.16 48.09 13.94
C SER A 650 8.62 49.45 14.49
N LEU A 651 9.31 49.44 15.64
CA LEU A 651 9.90 50.64 16.28
C LEU A 651 11.36 50.89 15.87
N ARG A 652 11.95 49.99 15.07
CA ARG A 652 13.31 50.12 14.51
C ARG A 652 13.22 50.64 13.09
#